data_AF-A0A8H5J237-F1
#
_entry.id   AF-A0A8H5J237-F1
#
_cell.length_a   1.000
_cell.length_b   1.000
_cell.length_c   1.000
_cell.angle_alpha   90.00
_cell.angle_beta   90.00
_cell.angle_gamma   90.00
#
_symmetry.space_group_name_H-M   'P 1'
#
loop_
_entity.id
_entity.type
_entity.pdbx_description
1 polymer ?
#
loop_
_entity_poly.entity_id
_entity_poly.type
_entity_poly.pdbx_seq_one_letter_code
_entity_poly.pdbx_strand_id
1 'polypeptide(L)'
;MRHWSERMAPNFVMGRPNMPMNALNHPKNAAQPGQPMASPQAADATILYSFNIPFASDLAGPDTEDILHATTDAVLRWTHPEDAPDDVQIHELPVHVQNLNNLHRMCQEITNGPLPVEAYVLSTMLKGGKGQQVATVCLSGSPELVHKSRETILNDTPISLRCTTIDIDGQLVCDLNAGVLKKPVTDTLDYISTFCGVDIFLLGPKLTPFVDGMTGDAELRMDQRWRVAIYGDILSSEHAKARVLIHIDTLLGRIVDGTKLEASLHQLVCGRHRKNIKLIESSTGTAIYFPPPFSAMYRYCPPKATRRDPNDIFITGETPQAIELAKQKLHETVQRIRLYVKDVTIPAAKIDSILLGRLDKVRKILEANGTFIMFPPLATQRNMVRVQGSEGLHVERTVREIMSLAGQFYSAGWFIQPADARHFPHPNDIKSLLVDICANSDADLSFDKLSFTITGSDDAVKTALQVISEMKFISQSQYQIRVKIELANEHKEFVSGKKNGKINKIMGQSNVQIIFDGFNEYNFNIDVMAATYESMKQGLTLVEQEMPASISFHVPDQYHKRIIGIGGQHIQRIMKKHSVFVKFSNAMDRGGMGREDDDIKVDNVICRTPARNAQNLDAVKNEILEMVDRADSEYTSQIVSVDRLYHRQLIARLPEIDELEQKYNCKINFPSTEQASDEVTVNGPQWQVPHCVDEFLGMVPDKHELVLARTPELVKFLESPEFAHDLVPKLKSQHEVELSVRQNPDELTESGEPTVTLLWGFTRNNAGGLRDAMDFIQSQFATSGAEINVVKGALPRPKSDSFEDSLQYFDSKLLQHAPAPVATDSPIKTGFGDEVARERSSILDRLRKPGSMTSISSFLDRRKNSSHSGNGNFFKGSSNVSKSSLISIESTRSFNADRNPWNDSGVNLPDDDNPWAPRTFGTHMDNKLSIPQPGDITPRHSTRASGDSGRPSTSHSMNSGYPAPIGPFR
;
A
#
# COMPACT_ATOMS: atom_id res chain seq x y z
N MET A 1 11.00 -5.17 44.36
CA MET A 1 11.83 -5.35 45.57
C MET A 1 11.26 -6.44 46.46
N ARG A 2 12.02 -7.49 46.78
CA ARG A 2 12.03 -8.27 48.05
C ARG A 2 13.13 -9.35 47.95
N HIS A 3 13.83 -9.60 49.06
CA HIS A 3 15.00 -10.50 49.18
C HIS A 3 14.67 -11.74 50.05
N TRP A 4 15.69 -12.56 50.37
CA TRP A 4 15.73 -13.82 51.16
C TRP A 4 15.35 -15.12 50.37
N SER A 5 16.04 -16.27 50.50
CA SER A 5 17.34 -16.60 51.14
C SER A 5 17.82 -18.04 50.93
N GLU A 6 19.12 -18.28 51.17
CA GLU A 6 19.77 -19.61 51.29
C GLU A 6 19.51 -20.36 52.62
N ARG A 7 19.73 -21.70 52.60
CA ARG A 7 20.42 -22.57 53.59
C ARG A 7 20.54 -24.00 52.99
N MET A 8 21.74 -24.55 52.74
CA MET A 8 22.59 -25.41 53.61
C MET A 8 21.92 -26.71 54.13
N ALA A 9 22.54 -27.89 54.32
CA ALA A 9 23.82 -28.58 53.95
C ALA A 9 23.73 -30.04 54.56
N PRO A 10 24.78 -30.89 54.82
CA PRO A 10 26.16 -31.07 54.29
C PRO A 10 26.55 -32.56 53.96
N ASN A 11 27.78 -32.84 53.47
CA ASN A 11 28.67 -34.01 53.79
C ASN A 11 29.95 -33.93 52.89
N PHE A 12 31.18 -33.62 53.36
CA PHE A 12 32.21 -34.42 54.09
C PHE A 12 32.83 -35.62 53.29
N VAL A 13 34.15 -35.89 53.22
CA VAL A 13 35.43 -35.17 53.56
C VAL A 13 36.70 -35.93 53.05
N MET A 14 37.94 -35.39 53.26
CA MET A 14 39.33 -35.91 52.97
C MET A 14 39.95 -35.56 51.59
N GLY A 15 41.27 -35.34 51.40
CA GLY A 15 42.45 -35.27 52.29
C GLY A 15 43.78 -35.02 51.50
N ARG A 16 44.78 -34.32 52.08
CA ARG A 16 46.08 -33.79 51.49
C ARG A 16 47.26 -34.83 51.48
N PRO A 17 48.51 -34.61 50.94
CA PRO A 17 49.39 -33.40 51.02
C PRO A 17 50.46 -33.11 49.88
N ASN A 18 51.50 -32.31 50.20
CA ASN A 18 52.45 -31.50 49.39
C ASN A 18 53.78 -32.17 48.89
N MET A 19 54.34 -31.64 47.75
CA MET A 19 55.76 -31.24 47.36
C MET A 19 57.04 -31.97 47.89
N PRO A 20 58.30 -31.83 47.32
CA PRO A 20 58.90 -30.75 46.47
C PRO A 20 59.96 -31.14 45.36
N MET A 21 60.68 -30.13 44.79
CA MET A 21 62.07 -30.09 44.19
C MET A 21 62.34 -30.16 42.65
N ASN A 22 62.78 -29.02 42.07
CA ASN A 22 64.05 -28.67 41.34
C ASN A 22 64.81 -29.70 40.44
N ALA A 23 65.58 -29.34 39.37
CA ALA A 23 65.86 -28.07 38.64
C ALA A 23 66.72 -28.32 37.34
N LEU A 24 67.15 -27.23 36.65
CA LEU A 24 68.16 -27.09 35.54
C LEU A 24 67.63 -27.30 34.09
N ASN A 25 68.04 -26.53 33.05
CA ASN A 25 69.05 -25.45 32.97
C ASN A 25 68.74 -24.34 31.93
N HIS A 26 69.42 -23.19 32.06
CA HIS A 26 69.34 -21.93 31.26
C HIS A 26 70.41 -21.89 30.11
N PRO A 27 70.47 -20.91 29.15
CA PRO A 27 70.35 -19.42 29.26
C PRO A 27 69.43 -18.73 28.22
N LYS A 28 68.74 -17.60 28.49
CA LYS A 28 69.15 -16.22 28.84
C LYS A 28 69.87 -15.42 27.74
N ASN A 29 69.14 -14.49 27.12
CA ASN A 29 69.60 -13.12 26.91
C ASN A 29 68.39 -12.16 27.01
N ALA A 30 68.58 -10.92 27.45
CA ALA A 30 67.50 -10.06 27.95
C ALA A 30 67.37 -8.71 27.23
N ALA A 31 66.14 -8.19 27.17
CA ALA A 31 65.82 -6.79 26.89
C ALA A 31 64.66 -6.33 27.80
N GLN A 32 64.61 -5.04 28.12
CA GLN A 32 63.70 -4.46 29.12
C GLN A 32 62.22 -4.36 28.66
N PRO A 33 61.25 -4.24 29.60
CA PRO A 33 59.86 -4.03 29.26
C PRO A 33 59.62 -2.61 28.74
N GLY A 34 59.25 -2.50 27.45
CA GLY A 34 58.66 -1.27 26.92
C GLY A 34 57.30 -1.01 27.56
N GLN A 35 56.96 0.26 27.78
CA GLN A 35 55.62 0.66 28.19
C GLN A 35 54.57 0.15 27.18
N PRO A 36 53.33 -0.14 27.61
CA PRO A 36 52.26 -0.45 26.66
C PRO A 36 52.02 0.80 25.79
N MET A 37 52.43 0.72 24.52
CA MET A 37 52.00 1.70 23.53
C MET A 37 50.48 1.66 23.48
N ALA A 38 49.84 2.76 23.90
CA ALA A 38 48.42 2.94 23.67
C ALA A 38 48.17 2.82 22.16
N SER A 39 47.26 1.92 21.78
CA SER A 39 46.71 1.88 20.42
C SER A 39 46.18 3.27 20.08
N PRO A 40 46.51 3.86 18.92
CA PRO A 40 46.01 5.18 18.54
C PRO A 40 44.48 5.16 18.53
N GLN A 41 43.87 6.15 19.18
CA GLN A 41 42.42 6.27 19.27
C GLN A 41 41.86 6.51 17.87
N ALA A 42 40.79 5.79 17.49
CA ALA A 42 40.23 5.79 16.15
C ALA A 42 39.39 7.04 15.79
N ALA A 43 39.67 8.20 16.40
CA ALA A 43 38.81 9.38 16.38
C ALA A 43 39.06 10.37 15.21
N ASP A 44 40.19 10.26 14.50
CA ASP A 44 40.65 11.27 13.52
C ASP A 44 40.31 10.96 12.04
N ALA A 45 39.39 10.02 11.77
CA ALA A 45 39.05 9.64 10.40
C ALA A 45 37.91 10.49 9.81
N THR A 46 38.23 11.45 8.93
CA THR A 46 37.20 12.16 8.15
C THR A 46 36.55 11.23 7.14
N ILE A 47 35.22 11.12 7.19
CA ILE A 47 34.40 10.40 6.21
C ILE A 47 33.61 11.40 5.36
N LEU A 48 33.34 11.01 4.11
CA LEU A 48 32.28 11.61 3.29
C LEU A 48 31.03 10.72 3.37
N TYR A 49 29.84 11.30 3.47
CA TYR A 49 28.59 10.54 3.54
C TYR A 49 27.48 11.25 2.75
N SER A 50 26.90 10.58 1.75
CA SER A 50 25.82 11.09 0.91
C SER A 50 24.52 10.29 1.07
N PHE A 51 23.39 10.99 1.16
CA PHE A 51 22.05 10.43 1.27
C PHE A 51 21.00 11.35 0.63
N ASN A 52 19.92 10.75 0.13
CA ASN A 52 18.78 11.47 -0.45
C ASN A 52 17.83 11.98 0.64
N ILE A 53 17.22 13.15 0.40
CA ILE A 53 16.17 13.70 1.25
C ILE A 53 14.81 13.40 0.58
N PRO A 54 13.95 12.57 1.19
CA PRO A 54 12.70 12.14 0.57
C PRO A 54 11.62 13.22 0.74
N PHE A 55 11.73 14.32 -0.02
CA PHE A 55 10.76 15.42 0.03
C PHE A 55 9.39 15.10 -0.58
N ALA A 56 9.30 14.12 -1.48
CA ALA A 56 8.17 13.92 -2.40
C ALA A 56 7.94 15.15 -3.30
N SER A 57 8.99 15.59 -4.00
CA SER A 57 8.99 16.73 -4.95
C SER A 57 8.03 16.57 -6.13
N ASP A 58 7.48 15.37 -6.32
CA ASP A 58 6.45 14.99 -7.30
C ASP A 58 5.01 15.13 -6.78
N LEU A 59 4.82 15.52 -5.51
CA LEU A 59 3.50 15.78 -4.94
C LEU A 59 2.89 17.07 -5.50
N ALA A 60 1.87 16.93 -6.35
CA ALA A 60 1.10 18.03 -6.91
C ALA A 60 0.01 18.55 -5.95
N GLY A 61 -0.28 19.85 -6.05
CA GLY A 61 -1.46 20.46 -5.44
C GLY A 61 -2.79 20.03 -6.08
N PRO A 62 -3.92 20.53 -5.55
CA PRO A 62 -5.23 20.28 -6.13
C PRO A 62 -5.45 21.08 -7.42
N ASP A 63 -6.32 20.57 -8.29
CA ASP A 63 -6.78 21.30 -9.48
C ASP A 63 -7.49 22.60 -9.03
N THR A 64 -7.08 23.76 -9.57
CA THR A 64 -7.55 25.08 -9.11
C THR A 64 -9.05 25.28 -9.26
N GLU A 65 -9.64 24.64 -10.29
CA GLU A 65 -11.08 24.69 -10.55
C GLU A 65 -11.92 23.98 -9.46
N ASP A 66 -11.36 22.98 -8.78
CA ASP A 66 -12.03 22.24 -7.72
C ASP A 66 -12.08 23.04 -6.39
N ILE A 67 -11.23 24.06 -6.21
CA ILE A 67 -11.03 24.73 -4.91
C ILE A 67 -12.25 25.60 -4.55
N LEU A 68 -12.90 25.26 -3.43
CA LEU A 68 -14.00 26.03 -2.84
C LEU A 68 -13.55 26.84 -1.61
N HIS A 69 -12.64 26.30 -0.81
CA HIS A 69 -11.93 27.01 0.26
C HIS A 69 -10.49 26.50 0.34
N ALA A 70 -9.57 27.39 0.70
CA ALA A 70 -8.18 27.06 0.95
C ALA A 70 -7.70 27.86 2.17
N THR A 71 -6.88 27.22 3.01
CA THR A 71 -6.30 27.87 4.19
C THR A 71 -5.26 28.93 3.81
N THR A 72 -4.91 29.82 4.73
CA THR A 72 -4.09 31.01 4.46
C THR A 72 -2.81 30.70 3.66
N ASP A 73 -2.65 31.35 2.50
CA ASP A 73 -1.55 31.19 1.55
C ASP A 73 -1.35 29.76 0.97
N ALA A 74 -2.28 28.82 1.19
CA ALA A 74 -2.15 27.45 0.71
C ALA A 74 -2.17 27.35 -0.83
N VAL A 75 -3.04 28.12 -1.49
CA VAL A 75 -3.07 28.21 -2.97
C VAL A 75 -1.70 28.63 -3.50
N LEU A 76 -1.12 29.71 -2.94
CA LEU A 76 0.20 30.23 -3.33
C LEU A 76 1.35 29.22 -3.10
N ARG A 77 1.17 28.22 -2.24
CA ARG A 77 2.16 27.16 -1.98
C ARG A 77 2.04 25.97 -2.94
N TRP A 78 0.81 25.60 -3.31
CA TRP A 78 0.50 24.33 -3.97
C TRP A 78 0.00 24.44 -5.41
N THR A 79 -0.29 25.64 -5.91
CA THR A 79 -0.69 25.86 -7.31
C THR A 79 0.31 26.79 -8.00
N HIS A 80 0.47 26.62 -9.31
CA HIS A 80 1.19 27.61 -10.12
C HIS A 80 0.33 28.88 -10.31
N PRO A 81 0.95 30.05 -10.54
CA PRO A 81 0.25 31.26 -10.99
C PRO A 81 -0.55 31.03 -12.29
N GLU A 82 -1.63 31.77 -12.51
CA GLU A 82 -2.46 31.65 -13.73
C GLU A 82 -1.72 32.06 -15.02
N ASP A 83 -0.64 32.85 -14.90
CA ASP A 83 0.25 33.27 -15.99
C ASP A 83 1.44 32.31 -16.22
N ALA A 84 1.55 31.24 -15.43
CA ALA A 84 2.61 30.25 -15.57
C ALA A 84 2.43 29.41 -16.86
N PRO A 85 3.53 29.02 -17.55
CA PRO A 85 3.46 28.12 -18.70
C PRO A 85 2.82 26.75 -18.38
N ASP A 86 2.15 26.17 -19.37
CA ASP A 86 1.46 24.87 -19.27
C ASP A 86 2.43 23.68 -19.00
N ASP A 87 3.75 23.88 -19.09
CA ASP A 87 4.82 22.88 -18.95
C ASP A 87 5.66 22.98 -17.67
N VAL A 88 5.29 23.85 -16.71
CA VAL A 88 6.00 23.99 -15.43
C VAL A 88 5.96 22.68 -14.63
N GLN A 89 7.10 22.30 -14.07
CA GLN A 89 7.25 21.03 -13.37
C GLN A 89 6.77 21.11 -11.92
N ILE A 90 6.20 20.02 -11.40
CA ILE A 90 5.64 19.96 -10.03
C ILE A 90 6.65 20.37 -8.97
N HIS A 91 7.93 19.98 -9.11
CA HIS A 91 8.98 20.31 -8.15
C HIS A 91 9.33 21.82 -8.10
N GLU A 92 8.85 22.62 -9.06
CA GLU A 92 8.99 24.09 -9.08
C GLU A 92 7.87 24.78 -8.28
N LEU A 93 6.89 24.04 -7.74
CA LEU A 93 5.88 24.60 -6.84
C LEU A 93 6.55 25.30 -5.63
N PRO A 94 6.03 26.46 -5.18
CA PRO A 94 6.69 27.25 -4.13
C PRO A 94 6.95 26.49 -2.83
N VAL A 95 6.12 25.52 -2.46
CA VAL A 95 6.37 24.65 -1.29
C VAL A 95 7.65 23.81 -1.43
N HIS A 96 7.88 23.18 -2.59
CA HIS A 96 9.05 22.34 -2.84
C HIS A 96 10.32 23.17 -2.93
N VAL A 97 10.25 24.31 -3.64
CA VAL A 97 11.32 25.31 -3.70
C VAL A 97 11.66 25.86 -2.31
N GLN A 98 10.66 26.15 -1.47
CA GLN A 98 10.87 26.62 -0.09
C GLN A 98 11.55 25.55 0.78
N ASN A 99 11.15 24.29 0.66
CA ASN A 99 11.76 23.17 1.38
C ASN A 99 13.22 22.97 0.99
N LEU A 100 13.54 23.00 -0.31
CA LEU A 100 14.91 22.94 -0.81
C LEU A 100 15.74 24.14 -0.32
N ASN A 101 15.18 25.34 -0.30
CA ASN A 101 15.86 26.55 0.21
C ASN A 101 16.09 26.48 1.74
N ASN A 102 15.17 25.90 2.50
CA ASN A 102 15.34 25.67 3.93
C ASN A 102 16.45 24.65 4.21
N LEU A 103 16.52 23.58 3.42
CA LEU A 103 17.61 22.59 3.49
C LEU A 103 18.98 23.21 3.15
N HIS A 104 19.07 24.04 2.11
CA HIS A 104 20.29 24.80 1.80
C HIS A 104 20.73 25.66 3.00
N ARG A 105 19.81 26.38 3.64
CA ARG A 105 20.10 27.20 4.82
C ARG A 105 20.62 26.35 5.98
N MET A 106 19.96 25.24 6.29
CA MET A 106 20.38 24.32 7.36
C MET A 106 21.77 23.73 7.10
N CYS A 107 22.07 23.31 5.87
CA CYS A 107 23.42 22.83 5.50
C CYS A 107 24.49 23.93 5.64
N GLN A 108 24.16 25.17 5.30
CA GLN A 108 25.05 26.33 5.53
C GLN A 108 25.25 26.62 7.03
N GLU A 109 24.19 26.52 7.85
CA GLU A 109 24.27 26.70 9.30
C GLU A 109 25.10 25.61 9.99
N ILE A 110 24.99 24.35 9.54
CA ILE A 110 25.86 23.24 9.98
C ILE A 110 27.33 23.53 9.64
N THR A 111 27.61 23.92 8.38
CA THR A 111 28.96 24.18 7.88
C THR A 111 29.62 25.40 8.53
N ASN A 112 28.86 26.46 8.80
CA ASN A 112 29.33 27.66 9.49
C ASN A 112 29.30 27.51 11.02
N GLY A 113 28.91 26.34 11.53
CA GLY A 113 28.83 26.04 12.95
C GLY A 113 30.19 25.87 13.63
N PRO A 114 30.22 25.74 14.97
CA PRO A 114 31.45 25.60 15.74
C PRO A 114 32.06 24.18 15.71
N LEU A 115 31.42 23.24 15.01
CA LEU A 115 31.85 21.83 14.93
C LEU A 115 32.53 21.57 13.58
N PRO A 116 33.58 20.73 13.52
CA PRO A 116 34.31 20.42 12.28
C PRO A 116 33.50 19.43 11.42
N VAL A 117 32.39 19.90 10.86
CA VAL A 117 31.54 19.17 9.92
C VAL A 117 31.05 20.10 8.82
N GLU A 118 31.26 19.71 7.57
CA GLU A 118 30.73 20.40 6.40
C GLU A 118 29.47 19.68 5.91
N ALA A 119 28.48 20.44 5.48
CA ALA A 119 27.25 19.94 4.88
C ALA A 119 26.96 20.67 3.57
N TYR A 120 26.82 19.90 2.50
CA TYR A 120 26.55 20.36 1.15
C TYR A 120 25.28 19.69 0.64
N VAL A 121 24.49 20.40 -0.17
CA VAL A 121 23.30 19.85 -0.81
C VAL A 121 23.34 20.16 -2.29
N LEU A 122 22.92 19.20 -3.09
CA LEU A 122 22.70 19.33 -4.52
C LEU A 122 21.29 18.87 -4.88
N SER A 123 20.81 19.37 -6.01
CA SER A 123 19.54 18.99 -6.60
C SER A 123 19.80 18.40 -7.98
N THR A 124 19.38 17.16 -8.18
CA THR A 124 19.67 16.37 -9.39
C THR A 124 18.36 15.89 -10.02
N MET A 125 18.26 16.05 -11.34
CA MET A 125 17.12 15.58 -12.14
C MET A 125 17.36 14.13 -12.55
N LEU A 126 16.44 13.22 -12.21
CA LEU A 126 16.58 11.80 -12.51
C LEU A 126 16.47 11.52 -14.02
N LYS A 127 17.40 10.72 -14.55
CA LYS A 127 17.36 10.27 -15.95
C LYS A 127 16.25 9.23 -16.12
N GLY A 128 15.18 9.59 -16.83
CA GLY A 128 14.05 8.70 -17.13
C GLY A 128 12.89 8.76 -16.14
N GLY A 129 13.04 9.44 -15.00
CA GLY A 129 11.92 9.85 -14.15
C GLY A 129 11.11 10.97 -14.83
N LYS A 130 9.80 11.05 -14.53
CA LYS A 130 8.89 12.10 -15.05
C LYS A 130 9.19 13.48 -14.44
N GLY A 131 10.34 14.08 -14.77
CA GLY A 131 10.74 15.38 -14.23
C GLY A 131 11.01 15.40 -12.71
N GLN A 132 11.27 14.23 -12.12
CA GLN A 132 11.44 14.11 -10.67
C GLN A 132 12.81 14.65 -10.24
N GLN A 133 12.77 15.61 -9.33
CA GLN A 133 13.93 16.27 -8.74
C GLN A 133 14.25 15.66 -7.37
N VAL A 134 15.49 15.18 -7.20
CA VAL A 134 15.99 14.61 -5.94
C VAL A 134 16.99 15.57 -5.30
N ALA A 135 16.76 15.88 -4.02
CA ALA A 135 17.71 16.62 -3.19
C ALA A 135 18.62 15.63 -2.46
N THR A 136 19.93 15.76 -2.61
CA THR A 136 20.93 14.85 -2.04
C THR A 136 21.90 15.66 -1.18
N VAL A 137 22.07 15.26 0.07
CA VAL A 137 23.00 15.89 1.03
C VAL A 137 24.29 15.09 1.09
N CYS A 138 25.43 15.78 1.02
CA CYS A 138 26.75 15.23 1.29
C CYS A 138 27.35 15.89 2.55
N LEU A 139 27.76 15.07 3.52
CA LEU A 139 28.37 15.48 4.77
C LEU A 139 29.86 15.09 4.78
N SER A 140 30.70 15.91 5.42
CA SER A 140 32.13 15.64 5.60
C SER A 140 32.57 15.95 7.03
N GLY A 141 33.18 15.00 7.72
CA GLY A 141 33.64 15.17 9.10
C GLY A 141 33.99 13.84 9.79
N SER A 142 34.24 13.85 11.09
CA SER A 142 34.34 12.61 11.89
C SER A 142 33.02 11.83 11.84
N PRO A 143 33.00 10.48 11.94
CA PRO A 143 31.80 9.67 11.79
C PRO A 143 30.67 10.09 12.74
N GLU A 144 30.99 10.38 13.99
CA GLU A 144 30.05 10.78 15.03
C GLU A 144 29.33 12.09 14.69
N LEU A 145 30.07 13.09 14.19
CA LEU A 145 29.51 14.37 13.76
C LEU A 145 28.69 14.24 12.47
N VAL A 146 29.14 13.42 11.52
CA VAL A 146 28.43 13.15 10.26
C VAL A 146 27.10 12.46 10.54
N HIS A 147 27.08 11.39 11.34
CA HIS A 147 25.85 10.71 11.71
C HIS A 147 24.91 11.60 12.55
N LYS A 148 25.45 12.42 13.46
CA LYS A 148 24.64 13.40 14.21
C LYS A 148 24.05 14.49 13.32
N SER A 149 24.79 14.97 12.33
CA SER A 149 24.28 15.95 11.37
C SER A 149 23.21 15.34 10.46
N ARG A 150 23.35 14.08 10.04
CA ARG A 150 22.28 13.33 9.36
C ARG A 150 21.05 13.14 10.25
N GLU A 151 21.23 12.84 11.54
CA GLU A 151 20.12 12.77 12.52
C GLU A 151 19.37 14.10 12.57
N THR A 152 20.07 15.22 12.71
CA THR A 152 19.48 16.57 12.69
C THR A 152 18.74 16.84 11.38
N ILE A 153 19.38 16.67 10.23
CA ILE A 153 18.80 16.98 8.93
C ILE A 153 17.51 16.20 8.66
N LEU A 154 17.48 14.88 8.93
CA LEU A 154 16.29 14.06 8.68
C LEU A 154 15.17 14.24 9.74
N ASN A 155 15.48 14.82 10.90
CA ASN A 155 14.50 15.05 11.96
C ASN A 155 13.96 16.49 11.98
N ASP A 156 14.67 17.46 11.41
CA ASP A 156 14.31 18.89 11.41
C ASP A 156 13.81 19.37 10.02
N THR A 157 13.74 18.47 9.03
CA THR A 157 13.19 18.70 7.67
C THR A 157 11.80 18.08 7.52
N PRO A 158 10.86 18.72 6.79
CA PRO A 158 9.58 18.12 6.39
C PRO A 158 9.78 17.02 5.34
N ILE A 159 10.18 15.83 5.80
CA ILE A 159 10.31 14.63 4.95
C ILE A 159 8.96 13.96 4.72
N SER A 160 8.87 13.23 3.61
CA SER A 160 7.72 12.40 3.21
C SER A 160 6.40 13.19 3.21
N LEU A 161 6.40 14.34 2.51
CA LEU A 161 5.19 15.10 2.26
C LEU A 161 4.15 14.25 1.54
N ARG A 162 2.89 14.46 1.87
CA ARG A 162 1.77 13.73 1.28
C ARG A 162 0.49 14.58 1.31
N CYS A 163 -0.42 14.25 0.40
CA CYS A 163 -1.81 14.66 0.49
C CYS A 163 -2.63 13.51 1.11
N THR A 164 -3.52 13.82 2.04
CA THR A 164 -4.54 12.89 2.56
C THR A 164 -5.91 13.49 2.32
N THR A 165 -6.79 12.73 1.68
CA THR A 165 -8.15 13.17 1.31
C THR A 165 -9.18 12.57 2.26
N ILE A 166 -10.21 13.35 2.57
CA ILE A 166 -11.36 12.95 3.38
C ILE A 166 -12.62 13.36 2.61
N ASP A 167 -13.38 12.39 2.09
CA ASP A 167 -14.66 12.68 1.44
C ASP A 167 -15.64 13.30 2.45
N ILE A 168 -16.52 14.20 2.03
CA ILE A 168 -17.46 14.87 2.93
C ILE A 168 -18.79 15.15 2.21
N ASP A 169 -19.89 15.14 2.96
CA ASP A 169 -21.17 15.59 2.45
C ASP A 169 -21.17 17.12 2.27
N GLY A 170 -21.51 17.59 1.08
CA GLY A 170 -21.68 18.99 0.75
C GLY A 170 -22.65 19.72 1.68
N GLN A 171 -23.68 19.06 2.19
CA GLN A 171 -24.62 19.63 3.16
C GLN A 171 -23.98 19.94 4.51
N LEU A 172 -22.90 19.27 4.91
CA LEU A 172 -22.21 19.56 6.18
C LEU A 172 -21.36 20.84 6.08
N VAL A 173 -20.83 21.14 4.90
CA VAL A 173 -19.87 22.24 4.67
C VAL A 173 -20.45 23.47 3.98
N CYS A 174 -21.56 23.31 3.24
CA CYS A 174 -22.18 24.34 2.44
C CYS A 174 -23.67 24.49 2.79
N ASP A 175 -24.19 25.71 2.72
CA ASP A 175 -25.60 25.94 2.48
C ASP A 175 -25.82 25.84 0.96
N LEU A 176 -26.35 24.70 0.51
CA LEU A 176 -26.57 24.41 -0.91
C LEU A 176 -27.67 25.29 -1.54
N ASN A 177 -28.58 25.84 -0.73
CA ASN A 177 -29.65 26.71 -1.20
C ASN A 177 -29.11 28.14 -1.43
N ALA A 178 -28.32 28.64 -0.49
CA ALA A 178 -27.64 29.93 -0.62
C ALA A 178 -26.46 29.87 -1.62
N GLY A 179 -25.85 28.69 -1.82
CA GLY A 179 -24.60 28.54 -2.56
C GLY A 179 -23.42 29.16 -1.80
N VAL A 180 -23.39 29.03 -0.47
CA VAL A 180 -22.39 29.67 0.41
C VAL A 180 -21.83 28.68 1.41
N LEU A 181 -20.50 28.64 1.53
CA LEU A 181 -19.81 27.83 2.53
C LEU A 181 -20.15 28.28 3.96
N LYS A 182 -20.38 27.31 4.84
CA LYS A 182 -20.68 27.55 6.26
C LYS A 182 -19.44 28.10 6.96
N LYS A 183 -19.46 29.39 7.29
CA LYS A 183 -18.32 30.10 7.91
C LYS A 183 -17.73 29.40 9.16
N PRO A 184 -18.53 28.81 10.08
CA PRO A 184 -17.97 28.05 11.21
C PRO A 184 -17.11 26.84 10.80
N VAL A 185 -17.41 26.23 9.65
CA VAL A 185 -16.63 25.10 9.11
C VAL A 185 -15.31 25.59 8.55
N THR A 186 -15.31 26.64 7.71
CA THR A 186 -14.07 27.19 7.14
C THR A 186 -13.16 27.79 8.21
N ASP A 187 -13.72 28.50 9.21
CA ASP A 187 -12.98 28.96 10.39
C ASP A 187 -12.34 27.81 11.17
N THR A 188 -13.02 26.65 11.26
CA THR A 188 -12.47 25.46 11.92
C THR A 188 -11.37 24.81 11.09
N LEU A 189 -11.47 24.78 9.76
CA LEU A 189 -10.40 24.29 8.88
C LEU A 189 -9.15 25.20 8.97
N ASP A 190 -9.34 26.52 8.96
CA ASP A 190 -8.25 27.51 9.13
C ASP A 190 -7.56 27.36 10.50
N TYR A 191 -8.34 27.12 11.56
CA TYR A 191 -7.80 26.80 12.89
C TYR A 191 -7.02 25.47 12.90
N ILE A 192 -7.55 24.39 12.31
CA ILE A 192 -6.87 23.08 12.26
C ILE A 192 -5.57 23.18 11.46
N SER A 193 -5.57 23.89 10.32
CA SER A 193 -4.38 24.18 9.53
C SER A 193 -3.30 24.90 10.35
N THR A 194 -3.67 25.99 11.01
CA THR A 194 -2.74 26.77 11.86
C THR A 194 -2.24 25.95 13.05
N PHE A 195 -3.12 25.18 13.70
CA PHE A 195 -2.79 24.37 14.87
C PHE A 195 -1.87 23.19 14.53
N CYS A 196 -2.10 22.52 13.40
CA CYS A 196 -1.32 21.35 12.98
C CYS A 196 -0.11 21.70 12.09
N GLY A 197 -0.04 22.90 11.50
CA GLY A 197 0.99 23.27 10.54
C GLY A 197 0.84 22.58 9.18
N VAL A 198 -0.39 22.49 8.68
CA VAL A 198 -0.73 21.83 7.40
C VAL A 198 -1.51 22.77 6.49
N ASP A 199 -1.52 22.48 5.20
CA ASP A 199 -2.39 23.15 4.24
C ASP A 199 -3.66 22.34 4.00
N ILE A 200 -4.83 22.98 4.02
CA ILE A 200 -6.12 22.31 3.85
C ILE A 200 -6.91 23.00 2.73
N PHE A 201 -7.46 22.18 1.84
CA PHE A 201 -8.36 22.59 0.77
C PHE A 201 -9.70 21.89 0.93
N LEU A 202 -10.79 22.65 0.86
CA LEU A 202 -12.12 22.10 0.60
C LEU A 202 -12.33 22.12 -0.91
N LEU A 203 -12.48 20.94 -1.49
CA LEU A 203 -12.64 20.71 -2.92
C LEU A 203 -14.07 20.28 -3.22
N GLY A 204 -14.61 20.75 -4.34
CA GLY A 204 -15.93 20.36 -4.85
C GLY A 204 -15.95 18.96 -5.49
N PRO A 205 -17.09 18.58 -6.07
CA PRO A 205 -17.22 17.44 -6.99
C PRO A 205 -16.15 17.42 -8.08
N LYS A 206 -15.62 16.23 -8.45
CA LYS A 206 -14.75 16.11 -9.64
C LYS A 206 -15.58 16.02 -10.91
N LEU A 207 -15.14 16.77 -11.93
CA LEU A 207 -15.56 16.62 -13.32
C LEU A 207 -14.78 15.51 -14.06
N THR A 208 -14.59 14.35 -13.43
CA THR A 208 -13.90 13.21 -14.06
C THR A 208 -14.89 12.23 -14.70
N PRO A 209 -14.71 11.83 -15.97
CA PRO A 209 -15.44 10.69 -16.54
C PRO A 209 -15.09 9.41 -15.77
N PHE A 210 -16.07 8.54 -15.61
CA PHE A 210 -15.89 7.19 -15.08
C PHE A 210 -16.32 6.19 -16.15
N VAL A 211 -15.38 5.45 -16.72
CA VAL A 211 -15.69 4.37 -17.67
C VAL A 211 -15.88 3.07 -16.88
N ASP A 212 -17.12 2.57 -16.88
CA ASP A 212 -17.45 1.29 -16.26
C ASP A 212 -16.95 0.14 -17.17
N GLY A 213 -16.15 -0.78 -16.62
CA GLY A 213 -15.33 -1.71 -17.40
C GLY A 213 -16.09 -2.81 -18.14
N MET A 214 -17.42 -2.87 -18.03
CA MET A 214 -18.27 -3.96 -18.51
C MET A 214 -19.10 -3.62 -19.75
N THR A 215 -19.33 -2.33 -20.01
CA THR A 215 -20.10 -1.83 -21.16
C THR A 215 -19.47 -0.52 -21.62
N GLY A 216 -19.02 -0.45 -22.88
CA GLY A 216 -18.28 0.70 -23.44
C GLY A 216 -19.09 1.99 -23.65
N ASP A 217 -20.13 2.20 -22.84
CA ASP A 217 -20.95 3.41 -22.82
C ASP A 217 -20.38 4.38 -21.78
N ALA A 218 -19.60 5.35 -22.24
CA ALA A 218 -18.91 6.32 -21.39
C ALA A 218 -19.87 7.42 -20.91
N GLU A 219 -20.86 7.07 -20.09
CA GLU A 219 -21.60 8.06 -19.33
C GLU A 219 -20.67 8.73 -18.30
N LEU A 220 -20.46 10.04 -18.45
CA LEU A 220 -19.76 10.87 -17.47
C LEU A 220 -20.52 10.92 -16.13
N ARG A 221 -20.39 9.88 -15.31
CA ARG A 221 -20.79 9.92 -13.90
C ARG A 221 -19.86 10.88 -13.16
N MET A 222 -20.29 12.15 -13.06
CA MET A 222 -19.65 13.16 -12.22
C MET A 222 -19.51 12.62 -10.80
N ASP A 223 -18.29 12.64 -10.27
CA ASP A 223 -18.06 12.27 -8.87
C ASP A 223 -18.52 13.45 -8.00
N GLN A 224 -19.75 13.33 -7.48
CA GLN A 224 -20.42 14.37 -6.68
C GLN A 224 -19.84 14.54 -5.27
N ARG A 225 -18.78 13.80 -4.91
CA ARG A 225 -18.17 13.84 -3.58
C ARG A 225 -17.36 15.11 -3.38
N TRP A 226 -17.71 15.85 -2.33
CA TRP A 226 -16.87 16.94 -1.84
C TRP A 226 -15.73 16.32 -1.04
N ARG A 227 -14.57 17.00 -0.99
CA ARG A 227 -13.33 16.41 -0.45
C ARG A 227 -12.57 17.44 0.37
N VAL A 228 -12.10 17.06 1.55
CA VAL A 228 -11.11 17.83 2.32
C VAL A 228 -9.74 17.22 2.04
N ALA A 229 -8.89 17.94 1.29
CA ALA A 229 -7.52 17.53 0.99
C ALA A 229 -6.55 18.21 1.97
N ILE A 230 -5.71 17.42 2.63
CA ILE A 230 -4.78 17.85 3.69
C ILE A 230 -3.35 17.56 3.27
N TYR A 231 -2.54 18.61 3.12
CA TYR A 231 -1.15 18.57 2.68
C TYR A 231 -0.18 18.84 3.83
N GLY A 232 0.82 17.98 4.03
CA GLY A 232 1.87 18.17 5.04
C GLY A 232 2.75 16.94 5.26
N ASP A 233 3.59 16.98 6.30
CA ASP A 233 4.37 15.83 6.75
C ASP A 233 3.48 14.73 7.36
N ILE A 234 4.03 13.53 7.52
CA ILE A 234 3.33 12.33 8.00
C ILE A 234 2.53 12.58 9.29
N LEU A 235 3.12 13.17 10.32
CA LEU A 235 2.47 13.28 11.63
C LEU A 235 1.48 14.45 11.69
N SER A 236 1.83 15.59 11.09
CA SER A 236 0.98 16.78 11.08
C SER A 236 -0.29 16.55 10.28
N SER A 237 -0.19 15.89 9.11
CA SER A 237 -1.34 15.53 8.28
C SER A 237 -2.23 14.44 8.92
N GLU A 238 -1.67 13.43 9.61
CA GLU A 238 -2.50 12.51 10.41
C GLU A 238 -3.21 13.24 11.56
N HIS A 239 -2.57 14.20 12.24
CA HIS A 239 -3.21 14.94 13.32
C HIS A 239 -4.36 15.82 12.81
N ALA A 240 -4.14 16.53 11.71
CA ALA A 240 -5.17 17.32 11.05
C ALA A 240 -6.34 16.46 10.55
N LYS A 241 -6.07 15.31 9.91
CA LYS A 241 -7.11 14.34 9.52
C LYS A 241 -7.97 13.92 10.71
N ALA A 242 -7.35 13.51 11.82
CA ALA A 242 -8.08 13.11 13.01
C ALA A 242 -8.97 14.26 13.53
N ARG A 243 -8.47 15.50 13.55
CA ARG A 243 -9.27 16.68 13.94
C ARG A 243 -10.43 16.97 12.99
N VAL A 244 -10.23 16.84 11.68
CA VAL A 244 -11.29 17.03 10.68
C VAL A 244 -12.37 15.95 10.83
N LEU A 245 -12.00 14.67 11.01
CA LEU A 245 -12.96 13.59 11.25
C LEU A 245 -13.78 13.81 12.53
N ILE A 246 -13.13 14.21 13.62
CA ILE A 246 -13.80 14.56 14.89
C ILE A 246 -14.72 15.79 14.73
N HIS A 247 -14.33 16.76 13.89
CA HIS A 247 -15.19 17.90 13.59
C HIS A 247 -16.43 17.49 12.77
N ILE A 248 -16.28 16.61 11.77
CA ILE A 248 -17.40 16.03 11.01
C ILE A 248 -18.38 15.34 11.97
N ASP A 249 -17.87 14.57 12.93
CA ASP A 249 -18.68 13.96 13.98
C ASP A 249 -19.44 15.00 14.82
N THR A 250 -18.79 16.11 15.15
CA THR A 250 -19.42 17.23 15.88
C THR A 250 -20.52 17.90 15.03
N LEU A 251 -20.32 18.06 13.72
CA LEU A 251 -21.36 18.56 12.78
C LEU A 251 -22.56 17.61 12.67
N LEU A 252 -22.34 16.31 12.87
CA LEU A 252 -23.38 15.27 12.96
C LEU A 252 -24.02 15.18 14.37
N GLY A 253 -23.76 16.14 15.25
CA GLY A 253 -24.34 16.22 16.60
C GLY A 253 -23.73 15.24 17.62
N ARG A 254 -22.59 14.62 17.31
CA ARG A 254 -21.90 13.69 18.21
C ARG A 254 -21.06 14.46 19.24
N ILE A 255 -20.96 13.90 20.43
CA ILE A 255 -20.14 14.42 21.53
C ILE A 255 -18.73 13.84 21.41
N VAL A 256 -17.71 14.62 21.78
CA VAL A 256 -16.30 14.25 21.75
C VAL A 256 -15.73 14.27 23.17
N ASP A 257 -14.95 13.25 23.53
CA ASP A 257 -14.15 13.24 24.75
C ASP A 257 -12.79 12.55 24.52
N GLY A 258 -11.86 12.71 25.45
CA GLY A 258 -10.54 12.10 25.40
C GLY A 258 -10.30 11.08 26.51
N THR A 259 -9.33 10.20 26.29
CA THR A 259 -8.67 9.42 27.33
C THR A 259 -7.18 9.26 26.99
N LYS A 260 -6.34 9.00 28.00
CA LYS A 260 -4.91 8.74 27.80
C LYS A 260 -4.60 7.26 27.99
N LEU A 261 -3.87 6.69 27.03
CA LEU A 261 -3.35 5.33 27.08
C LEU A 261 -1.90 5.34 26.58
N GLU A 262 -1.01 4.55 27.20
CA GLU A 262 0.38 4.44 26.74
C GLU A 262 0.45 3.93 25.29
N ALA A 263 1.20 4.62 24.42
CA ALA A 263 1.35 4.29 23.00
C ALA A 263 1.72 2.82 22.72
N SER A 264 2.50 2.18 23.62
CA SER A 264 2.89 0.77 23.54
C SER A 264 1.72 -0.22 23.64
N LEU A 265 0.62 0.20 24.24
CA LEU A 265 -0.57 -0.61 24.48
C LEU A 265 -1.63 -0.46 23.39
N HIS A 266 -1.56 0.58 22.55
CA HIS A 266 -2.61 0.92 21.58
C HIS A 266 -2.94 -0.26 20.67
N GLN A 267 -1.91 -0.81 20.01
CA GLN A 267 -2.09 -1.91 19.07
C GLN A 267 -2.50 -3.23 19.74
N LEU A 268 -2.10 -3.43 21.00
CA LEU A 268 -2.47 -4.60 21.80
C LEU A 268 -3.94 -4.52 22.25
N VAL A 269 -4.44 -3.32 22.55
CA VAL A 269 -5.86 -3.07 22.84
C VAL A 269 -6.71 -3.20 21.58
N CYS A 270 -6.23 -2.74 20.42
CA CYS A 270 -6.87 -3.01 19.13
C CYS A 270 -7.03 -4.51 18.85
N GLY A 271 -6.04 -5.32 19.23
CA GLY A 271 -5.99 -6.74 18.98
C GLY A 271 -5.72 -7.08 17.52
N ARG A 272 -5.60 -8.39 17.23
CA ARG A 272 -5.38 -8.91 15.87
C ARG A 272 -6.50 -8.47 14.94
N HIS A 273 -6.14 -7.99 13.76
CA HIS A 273 -7.04 -7.43 12.73
C HIS A 273 -8.03 -6.37 13.27
N ARG A 274 -7.64 -5.65 14.34
CA ARG A 274 -8.50 -4.68 15.06
C ARG A 274 -9.81 -5.29 15.60
N LYS A 275 -9.89 -6.61 15.83
CA LYS A 275 -11.10 -7.29 16.32
C LYS A 275 -11.61 -6.73 17.66
N ASN A 276 -10.71 -6.55 18.64
CA ASN A 276 -11.10 -6.10 19.98
C ASN A 276 -11.67 -4.67 19.95
N ILE A 277 -11.05 -3.76 19.20
CA ILE A 277 -11.54 -2.38 19.12
C ILE A 277 -12.88 -2.30 18.37
N LYS A 278 -13.06 -3.05 17.27
CA LYS A 278 -14.35 -3.14 16.56
C LYS A 278 -15.47 -3.67 17.47
N LEU A 279 -15.18 -4.63 18.34
CA LEU A 279 -16.15 -5.12 19.34
C LEU A 279 -16.49 -4.05 20.40
N ILE A 280 -15.53 -3.22 20.82
CA ILE A 280 -15.79 -2.09 21.73
C ILE A 280 -16.66 -1.04 21.02
N GLU A 281 -16.28 -0.60 19.82
CA GLU A 281 -17.02 0.38 19.01
C GLU A 281 -18.46 -0.09 18.74
N SER A 282 -18.64 -1.34 18.32
CA SER A 282 -19.94 -2.01 18.13
C SER A 282 -20.80 -1.96 19.38
N SER A 283 -20.26 -2.45 20.50
CA SER A 283 -21.00 -2.61 21.76
C SER A 283 -21.16 -1.32 22.59
N THR A 284 -20.74 -0.18 22.05
CA THR A 284 -20.90 1.15 22.67
C THR A 284 -21.51 2.18 21.72
N GLY A 285 -21.55 1.91 20.41
CA GLY A 285 -21.98 2.89 19.42
C GLY A 285 -21.05 4.11 19.34
N THR A 286 -19.76 3.93 19.64
CA THR A 286 -18.74 4.99 19.60
C THR A 286 -17.78 4.77 18.43
N ALA A 287 -17.09 5.83 17.99
CA ALA A 287 -15.93 5.73 17.13
C ALA A 287 -14.68 6.16 17.90
N ILE A 288 -13.59 5.41 17.77
CA ILE A 288 -12.38 5.59 18.58
C ILE A 288 -11.18 5.91 17.68
N TYR A 289 -10.53 7.04 17.95
CA TYR A 289 -9.45 7.61 17.15
C TYR A 289 -8.12 7.51 17.89
N PHE A 290 -7.30 6.51 17.53
CA PHE A 290 -5.93 6.38 18.02
C PHE A 290 -4.99 7.40 17.35
N PRO A 291 -3.83 7.71 17.97
CA PRO A 291 -2.74 8.40 17.30
C PRO A 291 -1.98 7.46 16.34
N PRO A 292 -1.18 8.00 15.40
CA PRO A 292 -0.42 7.17 14.46
C PRO A 292 0.56 6.23 15.18
N PRO A 293 0.68 4.94 14.80
CA PRO A 293 1.46 3.96 15.56
C PRO A 293 2.96 4.27 15.61
N PHE A 294 3.50 4.97 14.61
CA PHE A 294 4.91 5.33 14.53
C PHE A 294 5.22 6.76 15.02
N SER A 295 4.28 7.37 15.77
CA SER A 295 4.39 8.77 16.23
C SER A 295 5.68 9.07 16.98
N ALA A 296 6.30 8.11 17.67
CA ALA A 296 7.54 8.36 18.42
C ALA A 296 8.84 8.35 17.57
N MET A 297 8.77 8.02 16.28
CA MET A 297 9.98 7.81 15.44
C MET A 297 10.47 9.05 14.70
N TYR A 298 9.55 9.96 14.35
CA TYR A 298 9.85 11.23 13.69
C TYR A 298 9.85 12.37 14.72
N ARG A 299 10.85 13.27 14.70
CA ARG A 299 10.85 14.43 15.62
C ARG A 299 10.28 15.70 15.01
N TYR A 300 10.30 15.84 13.67
CA TYR A 300 9.81 17.01 12.97
C TYR A 300 8.42 17.44 13.45
N CYS A 301 8.25 18.76 13.56
CA CYS A 301 6.97 19.41 13.78
C CYS A 301 7.07 20.79 13.11
N PRO A 302 6.12 21.19 12.25
CA PRO A 302 6.18 22.48 11.57
C PRO A 302 6.31 23.66 12.54
N PRO A 303 7.02 24.74 12.19
CA PRO A 303 7.16 25.91 13.07
C PRO A 303 5.78 26.46 13.50
N LYS A 304 5.61 26.65 14.82
CA LYS A 304 4.36 27.09 15.48
C LYS A 304 3.22 26.06 15.51
N ALA A 305 3.38 24.88 14.91
CA ALA A 305 2.40 23.80 15.04
C ALA A 305 2.42 23.17 16.44
N THR A 306 1.33 22.51 16.80
CA THR A 306 1.18 21.73 18.02
C THR A 306 1.02 20.26 17.68
N ARG A 307 1.96 19.45 18.18
CA ARG A 307 1.99 18.00 17.99
C ARG A 307 0.94 17.30 18.87
N ARG A 308 0.27 16.27 18.33
CA ARG A 308 -0.59 15.38 19.10
C ARG A 308 0.24 14.63 20.16
N ASP A 309 -0.24 14.58 21.41
CA ASP A 309 0.34 13.68 22.42
C ASP A 309 0.15 12.23 21.93
N PRO A 310 1.21 11.41 21.83
CA PRO A 310 1.11 10.03 21.35
C PRO A 310 0.29 9.12 22.28
N ASN A 311 -0.18 9.61 23.43
CA ASN A 311 -1.05 8.88 24.35
C ASN A 311 -2.52 9.31 24.26
N ASP A 312 -2.86 10.42 23.57
CA ASP A 312 -4.23 10.92 23.48
C ASP A 312 -5.06 10.09 22.50
N ILE A 313 -6.08 9.41 23.02
CA ILE A 313 -7.14 8.75 22.25
C ILE A 313 -8.40 9.62 22.35
N PHE A 314 -9.02 9.93 21.21
CA PHE A 314 -10.31 10.60 21.17
C PHE A 314 -11.43 9.60 20.91
N ILE A 315 -12.58 9.81 21.55
CA ILE A 315 -13.77 8.96 21.43
C ILE A 315 -14.94 9.86 21.10
N THR A 316 -15.73 9.49 20.09
CA THR A 316 -16.95 10.19 19.71
C THR A 316 -18.16 9.29 19.87
N GLY A 317 -19.30 9.85 20.26
CA GLY A 317 -20.53 9.08 20.51
C GLY A 317 -21.77 9.96 20.58
N GLU A 318 -22.94 9.34 20.54
CA GLU A 318 -24.23 10.06 20.69
C GLU A 318 -24.49 10.53 22.12
N THR A 319 -23.97 9.82 23.13
CA THR A 319 -24.23 10.13 24.54
C THR A 319 -22.94 10.08 25.36
N PRO A 320 -22.83 10.88 26.45
CA PRO A 320 -21.68 10.79 27.37
C PRO A 320 -21.55 9.40 28.00
N GLN A 321 -22.66 8.71 28.25
CA GLN A 321 -22.68 7.37 28.84
C GLN A 321 -22.07 6.32 27.92
N ALA A 322 -22.31 6.41 26.61
CA ALA A 322 -21.68 5.54 25.61
C ALA A 322 -20.15 5.72 25.59
N ILE A 323 -19.69 6.98 25.66
CA ILE A 323 -18.27 7.32 25.68
C ILE A 323 -17.59 6.81 26.96
N GLU A 324 -18.22 6.98 28.13
CA GLU A 324 -17.66 6.48 29.40
C GLU A 324 -17.62 4.94 29.44
N LEU A 325 -18.63 4.26 28.88
CA LEU A 325 -18.61 2.80 28.72
C LEU A 325 -17.48 2.34 27.77
N ALA A 326 -17.18 3.10 26.71
CA ALA A 326 -16.04 2.82 25.84
C ALA A 326 -14.71 2.98 26.58
N LYS A 327 -14.53 4.04 27.38
CA LYS A 327 -13.34 4.21 28.24
C LYS A 327 -13.20 3.06 29.24
N GLN A 328 -14.30 2.62 29.87
CA GLN A 328 -14.30 1.48 30.78
C GLN A 328 -13.85 0.20 30.06
N LYS A 329 -14.42 -0.12 28.89
CA LYS A 329 -14.05 -1.33 28.12
C LYS A 329 -12.60 -1.31 27.62
N LEU A 330 -12.08 -0.14 27.21
CA LEU A 330 -10.67 0.04 26.91
C LEU A 330 -9.80 -0.27 28.13
N HIS A 331 -10.16 0.26 29.31
CA HIS A 331 -9.43 0.01 30.56
C HIS A 331 -9.48 -1.46 30.99
N GLU A 332 -10.63 -2.12 30.92
CA GLU A 332 -10.79 -3.55 31.19
C GLU A 332 -9.96 -4.42 30.24
N THR A 333 -9.84 -4.01 28.96
CA THR A 333 -9.00 -4.70 27.98
C THR A 333 -7.52 -4.57 28.37
N VAL A 334 -7.07 -3.36 28.72
CA VAL A 334 -5.70 -3.10 29.21
C VAL A 334 -5.36 -3.94 30.44
N GLN A 335 -6.27 -4.04 31.42
CA GLN A 335 -6.05 -4.84 32.64
C GLN A 335 -5.85 -6.34 32.37
N ARG A 336 -6.34 -6.87 31.24
CA ARG A 336 -6.22 -8.28 30.86
C ARG A 336 -4.93 -8.58 30.08
N ILE A 337 -4.25 -7.57 29.53
CA ILE A 337 -3.05 -7.75 28.70
C ILE A 337 -1.88 -8.25 29.56
N ARG A 338 -1.26 -9.36 29.12
CA ARG A 338 0.02 -9.85 29.64
C ARG A 338 1.09 -9.60 28.60
N LEU A 339 2.06 -8.74 28.94
CA LEU A 339 3.10 -8.34 28.00
C LEU A 339 4.19 -9.41 27.84
N TYR A 340 4.32 -9.94 26.63
CA TYR A 340 5.52 -10.61 26.14
C TYR A 340 6.37 -9.56 25.42
N VAL A 341 7.69 -9.58 25.64
CA VAL A 341 8.63 -8.60 25.10
C VAL A 341 9.84 -9.33 24.52
N LYS A 342 10.25 -8.95 23.31
CA LYS A 342 11.43 -9.49 22.62
C LYS A 342 12.24 -8.34 22.03
N ASP A 343 13.50 -8.25 22.44
CA ASP A 343 14.46 -7.31 21.88
C ASP A 343 15.27 -8.02 20.79
N VAL A 344 15.40 -7.39 19.62
CA VAL A 344 16.12 -7.91 18.45
C VAL A 344 17.09 -6.85 17.92
N THR A 345 18.23 -7.29 17.39
CA THR A 345 19.25 -6.40 16.82
C THR A 345 19.13 -6.36 15.30
N ILE A 346 18.93 -5.16 14.74
CA ILE A 346 18.84 -4.86 13.31
C ILE A 346 19.85 -3.73 12.99
N PRO A 347 20.65 -3.80 11.91
CA PRO A 347 21.60 -2.73 11.57
C PRO A 347 20.90 -1.37 11.39
N ALA A 348 21.47 -0.29 11.94
CA ALA A 348 20.83 1.03 11.97
C ALA A 348 20.42 1.55 10.58
N ALA A 349 21.28 1.39 9.56
CA ALA A 349 20.95 1.76 8.18
C ALA A 349 19.70 1.03 7.65
N LYS A 350 19.49 -0.24 8.02
CA LYS A 350 18.28 -1.00 7.63
C LYS A 350 17.04 -0.55 8.39
N ILE A 351 17.19 -0.14 9.65
CA ILE A 351 16.08 0.48 10.41
C ILE A 351 15.64 1.76 9.70
N ASP A 352 16.59 2.63 9.31
CA ASP A 352 16.28 3.84 8.56
C ASP A 352 15.56 3.54 7.24
N SER A 353 16.04 2.56 6.45
CA SER A 353 15.35 2.18 5.19
C SER A 353 13.94 1.60 5.43
N ILE A 354 13.70 0.92 6.55
CA ILE A 354 12.36 0.46 6.95
C ILE A 354 11.46 1.64 7.34
N LEU A 355 11.97 2.58 8.15
CA LEU A 355 11.26 3.77 8.59
C LEU A 355 10.94 4.74 7.43
N LEU A 356 11.83 4.86 6.44
CA LEU A 356 11.64 5.77 5.30
C LEU A 356 10.78 5.16 4.19
N GLY A 357 10.86 3.83 3.96
CA GLY A 357 10.28 3.22 2.76
C GLY A 357 9.35 2.02 2.97
N ARG A 358 9.12 1.53 4.20
CA ARG A 358 8.38 0.26 4.44
C ARG A 358 7.37 0.31 5.60
N LEU A 359 7.05 1.47 6.17
CA LEU A 359 6.16 1.57 7.33
C LEU A 359 4.76 0.98 7.11
N ASP A 360 4.19 1.03 5.91
CA ASP A 360 2.88 0.40 5.65
C ASP A 360 2.92 -1.13 5.69
N LYS A 361 4.06 -1.74 5.31
CA LYS A 361 4.27 -3.18 5.51
C LYS A 361 4.38 -3.49 7.00
N VAL A 362 5.13 -2.68 7.75
CA VAL A 362 5.22 -2.81 9.21
C VAL A 362 3.83 -2.68 9.85
N ARG A 363 3.03 -1.68 9.47
CA ARG A 363 1.65 -1.50 9.98
C ARG A 363 0.81 -2.77 9.78
N LYS A 364 0.82 -3.33 8.56
CA LYS A 364 0.08 -4.57 8.25
C LYS A 364 0.54 -5.77 9.11
N ILE A 365 1.85 -5.91 9.35
CA ILE A 365 2.42 -6.95 10.25
C ILE A 365 1.89 -6.80 11.69
N LEU A 366 1.88 -5.57 12.22
CA LEU A 366 1.39 -5.26 13.57
C LEU A 366 -0.13 -5.41 13.71
N GLU A 367 -0.88 -5.09 12.65
CA GLU A 367 -2.33 -5.28 12.58
C GLU A 367 -2.70 -6.76 12.53
N ALA A 368 -2.02 -7.57 11.71
CA ALA A 368 -2.25 -9.01 11.64
C ALA A 368 -1.89 -9.72 12.96
N ASN A 369 -0.71 -9.41 13.54
CA ASN A 369 -0.22 -10.07 14.74
C ASN A 369 -0.73 -9.45 16.06
N GLY A 370 -1.34 -8.26 16.06
CA GLY A 370 -1.82 -7.60 17.29
C GLY A 370 -0.67 -7.17 18.22
N THR A 371 0.48 -6.84 17.64
CA THR A 371 1.74 -6.55 18.33
C THR A 371 2.11 -5.08 18.20
N PHE A 372 2.97 -4.59 19.10
CA PHE A 372 3.56 -3.26 19.05
C PHE A 372 5.06 -3.37 18.78
N ILE A 373 5.62 -2.39 18.07
CA ILE A 373 7.06 -2.30 17.79
C ILE A 373 7.60 -0.92 18.16
N MET A 374 8.69 -0.92 18.89
CA MET A 374 9.47 0.25 19.24
C MET A 374 10.80 0.18 18.48
N PHE A 375 10.85 0.91 17.37
CA PHE A 375 12.12 1.25 16.73
C PHE A 375 12.87 2.31 17.55
N PRO A 376 14.18 2.47 17.35
CA PRO A 376 14.85 3.70 17.71
C PRO A 376 14.41 4.85 16.77
N PRO A 377 14.57 6.13 17.17
CA PRO A 377 14.25 7.26 16.31
C PRO A 377 15.06 7.26 15.01
N LEU A 378 14.48 7.83 13.95
CA LEU A 378 15.09 7.92 12.62
C LEU A 378 16.50 8.50 12.66
N ALA A 379 17.42 7.90 11.91
CA ALA A 379 18.81 8.28 11.72
C ALA A 379 19.71 8.21 12.97
N THR A 380 19.21 7.68 14.09
CA THR A 380 20.06 7.37 15.25
C THR A 380 20.87 6.11 15.01
N GLN A 381 22.14 6.08 15.44
CA GLN A 381 23.03 4.91 15.34
C GLN A 381 22.67 3.78 16.35
N ARG A 382 21.40 3.65 16.71
CA ARG A 382 20.88 2.59 17.59
C ARG A 382 20.37 1.43 16.74
N ASN A 383 20.62 0.22 17.20
CA ASN A 383 20.38 -1.02 16.46
C ASN A 383 19.41 -1.99 17.17
N MET A 384 18.88 -1.62 18.34
CA MET A 384 17.96 -2.46 19.12
C MET A 384 16.51 -2.06 18.84
N VAL A 385 15.71 -3.02 18.38
CA VAL A 385 14.27 -2.90 18.14
C VAL A 385 13.54 -3.80 19.12
N ARG A 386 12.48 -3.28 19.74
CA ARG A 386 11.68 -4.02 20.73
C ARG A 386 10.30 -4.34 20.19
N VAL A 387 9.92 -5.61 20.20
CA VAL A 387 8.57 -6.09 19.86
C VAL A 387 7.84 -6.49 21.13
N GLN A 388 6.56 -6.12 21.24
CA GLN A 388 5.69 -6.39 22.38
C GLN A 388 4.35 -6.96 21.91
N GLY A 389 3.71 -7.80 22.72
CA GLY A 389 2.41 -8.38 22.39
C GLY A 389 1.74 -9.07 23.57
N SER A 390 0.46 -9.40 23.41
CA SER A 390 -0.33 -10.19 24.37
C SER A 390 0.08 -11.67 24.42
N GLU A 391 0.75 -12.17 23.38
CA GLU A 391 1.12 -13.57 23.21
C GLU A 391 2.52 -13.73 22.60
N GLY A 392 3.33 -14.62 23.15
CA GLY A 392 4.69 -14.88 22.67
C GLY A 392 4.77 -15.39 21.23
N LEU A 393 3.78 -16.16 20.75
CA LEU A 393 3.76 -16.65 19.36
C LEU A 393 3.67 -15.50 18.35
N HIS A 394 2.79 -14.52 18.61
CA HIS A 394 2.59 -13.36 17.74
C HIS A 394 3.78 -12.40 17.76
N VAL A 395 4.43 -12.24 18.92
CA VAL A 395 5.73 -11.54 19.05
C VAL A 395 6.79 -12.21 18.18
N GLU A 396 6.96 -13.52 18.27
CA GLU A 396 7.93 -14.28 17.48
C GLU A 396 7.62 -14.31 15.97
N ARG A 397 6.34 -14.26 15.57
CA ARG A 397 5.94 -14.06 14.15
C ARG A 397 6.33 -12.68 13.65
N THR A 398 5.95 -11.64 14.39
CA THR A 398 6.29 -10.24 14.09
C THR A 398 7.80 -10.05 13.95
N VAL A 399 8.62 -10.60 14.85
CA VAL A 399 10.08 -10.48 14.74
C VAL A 399 10.60 -11.14 13.46
N ARG A 400 10.14 -12.35 13.09
CA ARG A 400 10.56 -12.99 11.83
C ARG A 400 10.16 -12.17 10.60
N GLU A 401 8.95 -11.62 10.58
CA GLU A 401 8.45 -10.81 9.46
C GLU A 401 9.26 -9.49 9.32
N ILE A 402 9.60 -8.84 10.42
CA ILE A 402 10.46 -7.64 10.43
C ILE A 402 11.91 -7.97 10.03
N MET A 403 12.46 -9.11 10.50
CA MET A 403 13.78 -9.59 10.08
C MET A 403 13.81 -9.99 8.59
N SER A 404 12.69 -10.42 8.02
CA SER A 404 12.53 -10.65 6.57
C SER A 404 12.52 -9.33 5.79
N LEU A 405 11.83 -8.29 6.28
CA LEU A 405 11.92 -6.94 5.69
C LEU A 405 13.36 -6.39 5.72
N ALA A 406 14.11 -6.63 6.81
CA ALA A 406 15.53 -6.26 6.88
C ALA A 406 16.40 -7.02 5.85
N GLY A 407 16.01 -8.23 5.44
CA GLY A 407 16.65 -8.99 4.37
C GLY A 407 16.59 -8.33 2.99
N GLN A 408 15.61 -7.46 2.74
CA GLN A 408 15.42 -6.75 1.46
C GLN A 408 16.45 -5.62 1.23
N PHE A 409 17.29 -5.33 2.21
CA PHE A 409 18.31 -4.29 2.15
C PHE A 409 19.70 -4.90 2.18
N TYR A 410 20.54 -4.54 1.22
CA TYR A 410 21.91 -5.03 1.11
C TYR A 410 22.90 -4.01 1.71
N SER A 411 24.10 -4.47 2.00
CA SER A 411 25.23 -3.60 2.35
C SER A 411 26.44 -4.01 1.53
N ALA A 412 27.07 -3.08 0.82
CA ALA A 412 28.25 -3.36 0.00
C ALA A 412 29.44 -2.50 0.43
N GLY A 413 30.64 -3.05 0.25
CA GLY A 413 31.92 -2.38 0.44
C GLY A 413 32.77 -2.52 -0.82
N TRP A 414 33.28 -1.42 -1.34
CA TRP A 414 34.21 -1.39 -2.48
C TRP A 414 35.56 -0.87 -1.99
N PHE A 415 36.52 -1.75 -1.80
CA PHE A 415 37.84 -1.45 -1.24
C PHE A 415 38.86 -1.27 -2.37
N ILE A 416 39.37 -0.06 -2.57
CA ILE A 416 40.36 0.23 -3.62
C ILE A 416 41.77 0.16 -3.04
N GLN A 417 42.65 -0.58 -3.71
CA GLN A 417 44.08 -0.60 -3.40
C GLN A 417 44.80 0.47 -4.25
N PRO A 418 45.50 1.43 -3.63
CA PRO A 418 46.17 2.49 -4.37
C PRO A 418 47.37 1.97 -5.16
N ALA A 419 47.29 2.05 -6.49
CA ALA A 419 48.40 1.73 -7.38
C ALA A 419 49.40 2.90 -7.52
N ASP A 420 48.90 4.14 -7.62
CA ASP A 420 49.73 5.34 -7.78
C ASP A 420 48.93 6.57 -7.29
N ALA A 421 49.43 7.30 -6.28
CA ALA A 421 48.68 8.35 -5.58
C ALA A 421 48.27 9.54 -6.47
N ARG A 422 48.91 9.68 -7.64
CA ARG A 422 48.74 10.80 -8.58
C ARG A 422 47.48 10.72 -9.45
N HIS A 423 46.79 9.58 -9.47
CA HIS A 423 45.60 9.35 -10.30
C HIS A 423 44.28 9.43 -9.52
N PHE A 424 44.32 9.75 -8.22
CA PHE A 424 43.12 9.88 -7.41
C PHE A 424 42.45 11.24 -7.61
N PRO A 425 41.11 11.28 -7.75
CA PRO A 425 40.35 12.53 -7.82
C PRO A 425 40.54 13.40 -6.57
N HIS A 426 40.38 14.71 -6.72
CA HIS A 426 40.44 15.63 -5.58
C HIS A 426 39.24 15.39 -4.65
N PRO A 427 39.33 15.62 -3.32
CA PRO A 427 38.21 15.40 -2.40
C PRO A 427 36.88 16.06 -2.82
N ASN A 428 36.94 17.21 -3.49
CA ASN A 428 35.74 17.88 -4.03
C ASN A 428 35.11 17.13 -5.21
N ASP A 429 35.91 16.49 -6.06
CA ASP A 429 35.39 15.66 -7.17
C ASP A 429 34.69 14.43 -6.59
N ILE A 430 35.25 13.84 -5.52
CA ILE A 430 34.64 12.71 -4.80
C ILE A 430 33.31 13.12 -4.16
N LYS A 431 33.21 14.31 -3.57
CA LYS A 431 31.95 14.86 -3.03
C LYS A 431 30.85 14.92 -4.09
N SER A 432 31.08 15.63 -5.20
CA SER A 432 30.11 15.74 -6.30
C SER A 432 29.68 14.38 -6.82
N LEU A 433 30.65 13.47 -6.97
CA LEU A 433 30.45 12.14 -7.49
C LEU A 433 29.64 11.22 -6.54
N LEU A 434 29.84 11.32 -5.23
CA LEU A 434 29.01 10.61 -4.25
C LEU A 434 27.56 11.08 -4.29
N VAL A 435 27.33 12.38 -4.52
CA VAL A 435 25.99 12.91 -4.74
C VAL A 435 25.38 12.35 -6.02
N ASP A 436 26.11 12.39 -7.15
CA ASP A 436 25.61 11.86 -8.42
C ASP A 436 25.23 10.37 -8.34
N ILE A 437 26.06 9.54 -7.68
CA ILE A 437 25.73 8.12 -7.47
C ILE A 437 24.49 7.99 -6.58
N CYS A 438 24.45 8.67 -5.44
CA CYS A 438 23.35 8.59 -4.47
C CYS A 438 22.01 9.02 -5.08
N ALA A 439 21.99 10.13 -5.83
CA ALA A 439 20.81 10.62 -6.52
C ALA A 439 20.28 9.60 -7.55
N ASN A 440 21.15 9.00 -8.37
CA ASN A 440 20.72 8.09 -9.43
C ASN A 440 20.47 6.64 -8.96
N SER A 441 21.00 6.22 -7.81
CA SER A 441 20.85 4.84 -7.31
C SER A 441 19.89 4.68 -6.14
N ASP A 442 19.50 5.77 -5.47
CA ASP A 442 18.74 5.75 -4.20
C ASP A 442 19.37 4.88 -3.10
N ALA A 443 20.71 4.85 -3.07
CA ALA A 443 21.49 4.21 -2.01
C ALA A 443 22.18 5.28 -1.16
N ASP A 444 22.27 5.06 0.14
CA ASP A 444 23.15 5.83 1.01
C ASP A 444 24.59 5.38 0.75
N LEU A 445 25.51 6.33 0.53
CA LEU A 445 26.93 6.06 0.30
C LEU A 445 27.80 6.75 1.35
N SER A 446 28.89 6.10 1.74
CA SER A 446 29.99 6.75 2.44
C SER A 446 31.33 6.41 1.83
N PHE A 447 32.31 7.31 1.97
CA PHE A 447 33.67 7.13 1.50
C PHE A 447 34.69 7.49 2.59
N ASP A 448 35.56 6.53 2.90
CA ASP A 448 36.67 6.66 3.85
C ASP A 448 37.84 5.79 3.35
N LYS A 449 39.09 6.27 3.50
CA LYS A 449 40.33 5.51 3.20
C LYS A 449 40.29 4.70 1.88
N LEU A 450 39.85 5.32 0.78
CA LEU A 450 39.72 4.68 -0.54
C LEU A 450 38.73 3.49 -0.57
N SER A 451 37.75 3.49 0.32
CA SER A 451 36.67 2.50 0.36
C SER A 451 35.30 3.19 0.29
N PHE A 452 34.44 2.71 -0.60
CA PHE A 452 33.01 3.05 -0.58
C PHE A 452 32.29 2.04 0.31
N THR A 453 31.38 2.52 1.18
CA THR A 453 30.35 1.68 1.80
C THR A 453 28.99 2.14 1.26
N ILE A 454 28.14 1.20 0.88
CA ILE A 454 26.88 1.43 0.17
C ILE A 454 25.77 0.68 0.92
N THR A 455 24.67 1.33 1.23
CA THR A 455 23.51 0.71 1.89
C THR A 455 22.21 1.15 1.22
N GLY A 456 21.35 0.20 0.89
CA GLY A 456 20.08 0.47 0.20
C GLY A 456 19.31 -0.81 -0.08
N SER A 457 18.29 -0.74 -0.94
CA SER A 457 17.64 -1.94 -1.49
C SER A 457 18.64 -2.77 -2.32
N ASP A 458 18.28 -4.02 -2.61
CA ASP A 458 19.04 -4.88 -3.52
C ASP A 458 19.33 -4.19 -4.86
N ASP A 459 18.32 -3.54 -5.44
CA ASP A 459 18.37 -2.85 -6.72
C ASP A 459 19.19 -1.55 -6.65
N ALA A 460 19.01 -0.76 -5.58
CA ALA A 460 19.78 0.45 -5.32
C ALA A 460 21.29 0.16 -5.18
N VAL A 461 21.64 -0.91 -4.44
CA VAL A 461 23.03 -1.34 -4.28
C VAL A 461 23.61 -1.88 -5.60
N LYS A 462 22.85 -2.66 -6.38
CA LYS A 462 23.27 -3.12 -7.72
C LYS A 462 23.53 -1.94 -8.67
N THR A 463 22.65 -0.95 -8.67
CA THR A 463 22.78 0.28 -9.48
C THR A 463 23.99 1.12 -9.05
N ALA A 464 24.18 1.34 -7.75
CA ALA A 464 25.35 2.06 -7.23
C ALA A 464 26.68 1.36 -7.62
N LEU A 465 26.74 0.03 -7.49
CA LEU A 465 27.91 -0.76 -7.89
C LEU A 465 28.17 -0.66 -9.40
N GLN A 466 27.14 -0.60 -10.24
CA GLN A 466 27.30 -0.39 -11.67
C GLN A 466 27.94 0.97 -11.96
N VAL A 467 27.37 2.06 -11.45
CA VAL A 467 27.88 3.42 -11.68
C VAL A 467 29.33 3.55 -11.17
N ILE A 468 29.65 2.90 -10.05
CA ILE A 468 31.01 2.85 -9.49
C ILE A 468 31.97 2.07 -10.41
N SER A 469 31.51 1.01 -11.09
CA SER A 469 32.36 0.24 -12.01
C SER A 469 32.76 1.00 -13.28
N GLU A 470 31.95 1.95 -13.73
CA GLU A 470 32.15 2.73 -14.96
C GLU A 470 33.16 3.88 -14.79
N MET A 471 33.68 4.07 -13.57
CA MET A 471 34.55 5.20 -13.21
C MET A 471 35.99 5.02 -13.72
N LYS A 472 36.55 6.10 -14.29
CA LYS A 472 37.89 6.09 -14.90
C LYS A 472 39.05 5.77 -13.95
N PHE A 473 39.00 6.23 -12.69
CA PHE A 473 40.08 5.94 -11.72
C PHE A 473 39.94 4.56 -11.07
N ILE A 474 38.72 4.00 -11.04
CA ILE A 474 38.46 2.66 -10.49
C ILE A 474 38.83 1.57 -11.49
N SER A 475 38.46 1.73 -12.76
CA SER A 475 38.86 0.82 -13.85
C SER A 475 40.38 0.72 -14.06
N GLN A 476 41.17 1.67 -13.53
CA GLN A 476 42.64 1.68 -13.54
C GLN A 476 43.28 1.19 -12.23
N SER A 477 42.50 0.96 -11.17
CA SER A 477 42.98 0.55 -9.85
C SER A 477 42.70 -0.92 -9.57
N GLN A 478 43.48 -1.56 -8.68
CA GLN A 478 43.06 -2.84 -8.12
C GLN A 478 42.02 -2.61 -7.02
N TYR A 479 41.02 -3.48 -6.93
CA TYR A 479 39.96 -3.36 -5.93
C TYR A 479 39.40 -4.72 -5.52
N GLN A 480 38.66 -4.73 -4.41
CA GLN A 480 37.85 -5.85 -3.97
C GLN A 480 36.45 -5.33 -3.64
N ILE A 481 35.41 -6.00 -4.16
CA ILE A 481 34.02 -5.73 -3.83
C ILE A 481 33.54 -6.80 -2.86
N ARG A 482 32.81 -6.39 -1.82
CA ARG A 482 32.04 -7.26 -0.91
C ARG A 482 30.59 -6.84 -0.94
N VAL A 483 29.66 -7.77 -1.11
CA VAL A 483 28.22 -7.56 -0.94
C VAL A 483 27.73 -8.48 0.17
N LYS A 484 26.97 -7.92 1.11
CA LYS A 484 26.44 -8.58 2.29
C LYS A 484 24.92 -8.64 2.21
N ILE A 485 24.41 -9.86 2.06
CA ILE A 485 22.97 -10.19 2.05
C ILE A 485 22.61 -10.78 3.41
N GLU A 486 21.42 -10.49 3.92
CA GLU A 486 20.93 -11.03 5.18
C GLU A 486 19.74 -11.97 4.93
N LEU A 487 19.74 -13.16 5.52
CA LEU A 487 18.73 -14.19 5.28
C LEU A 487 18.41 -14.97 6.56
N ALA A 488 17.18 -15.47 6.69
CA ALA A 488 16.75 -16.28 7.83
C ALA A 488 17.59 -17.57 7.99
N ASN A 489 17.94 -17.89 9.24
CA ASN A 489 18.75 -19.03 9.65
C ASN A 489 18.20 -20.37 9.11
N GLU A 490 16.88 -20.53 9.02
CA GLU A 490 16.24 -21.75 8.49
C GLU A 490 16.51 -22.00 7.00
N HIS A 491 16.97 -20.99 6.25
CA HIS A 491 17.26 -21.11 4.81
C HIS A 491 18.74 -21.40 4.52
N LYS A 492 19.62 -21.42 5.54
CA LYS A 492 21.06 -21.65 5.36
C LYS A 492 21.37 -22.95 4.63
N GLU A 493 20.78 -24.07 5.04
CA GLU A 493 20.98 -25.38 4.39
C GLU A 493 20.40 -25.44 2.97
N PHE A 494 19.32 -24.69 2.72
CA PHE A 494 18.68 -24.62 1.42
C PHE A 494 19.57 -23.91 0.39
N VAL A 495 20.17 -22.78 0.78
CA VAL A 495 21.07 -21.99 -0.07
C VAL A 495 22.45 -22.66 -0.17
N SER A 496 23.00 -23.23 0.92
CA SER A 496 24.27 -23.97 0.89
C SER A 496 24.21 -25.21 0.00
N GLY A 497 23.08 -25.91 0.04
CA GLY A 497 22.94 -27.28 -0.44
C GLY A 497 23.76 -28.28 0.39
N LYS A 498 23.59 -29.57 0.06
CA LYS A 498 24.29 -30.68 0.73
C LYS A 498 25.81 -30.49 0.64
N LYS A 499 26.51 -30.49 1.78
CA LYS A 499 27.97 -30.29 1.89
C LYS A 499 28.46 -29.02 1.16
N ASN A 500 27.70 -27.92 1.23
CA ASN A 500 27.97 -26.65 0.54
C ASN A 500 28.04 -26.75 -1.00
N GLY A 501 27.53 -27.83 -1.60
CA GLY A 501 27.70 -28.13 -3.02
C GLY A 501 27.12 -27.09 -3.99
N LYS A 502 26.04 -26.38 -3.61
CA LYS A 502 25.50 -25.28 -4.43
C LYS A 502 26.46 -24.10 -4.46
N ILE A 503 26.91 -23.66 -3.28
CA ILE A 503 27.80 -22.50 -3.13
C ILE A 503 29.17 -22.77 -3.74
N ASN A 504 29.73 -23.97 -3.54
CA ASN A 504 30.97 -24.38 -4.21
C ASN A 504 30.85 -24.34 -5.74
N LYS A 505 29.68 -24.70 -6.30
CA LYS A 505 29.40 -24.56 -7.73
C LYS A 505 29.34 -23.09 -8.15
N ILE A 506 28.65 -22.22 -7.40
CA ILE A 506 28.58 -20.78 -7.70
C ILE A 506 29.97 -20.14 -7.67
N MET A 507 30.75 -20.37 -6.62
CA MET A 507 32.13 -19.87 -6.48
C MET A 507 32.99 -20.29 -7.68
N GLY A 508 32.91 -21.56 -8.09
CA GLY A 508 33.64 -22.08 -9.25
C GLY A 508 33.14 -21.57 -10.61
N GLN A 509 31.88 -21.14 -10.72
CA GLN A 509 31.29 -20.62 -11.97
C GLN A 509 31.47 -19.12 -12.18
N SER A 510 31.60 -18.34 -11.10
CA SER A 510 31.64 -16.86 -11.14
C SER A 510 32.94 -16.25 -10.61
N ASN A 511 33.88 -17.08 -10.12
CA ASN A 511 35.15 -16.64 -9.54
C ASN A 511 34.97 -15.67 -8.35
N VAL A 512 33.98 -15.97 -7.50
CA VAL A 512 33.71 -15.26 -6.25
C VAL A 512 34.04 -16.13 -5.04
N GLN A 513 34.32 -15.48 -3.91
CA GLN A 513 34.40 -16.13 -2.60
C GLN A 513 33.12 -15.85 -1.82
N ILE A 514 32.45 -16.88 -1.33
CA ILE A 514 31.23 -16.74 -0.53
C ILE A 514 31.49 -17.24 0.89
N ILE A 515 31.18 -16.41 1.89
CA ILE A 515 31.28 -16.75 3.31
C ILE A 515 29.90 -16.64 3.96
N PHE A 516 29.56 -17.60 4.81
CA PHE A 516 28.38 -17.53 5.66
C PHE A 516 28.78 -17.20 7.10
N ASP A 517 28.37 -16.02 7.55
CA ASP A 517 28.64 -15.52 8.90
C ASP A 517 27.34 -15.47 9.72
N GLY A 518 27.40 -15.77 11.01
CA GLY A 518 26.22 -15.68 11.89
C GLY A 518 25.88 -14.22 12.18
N PHE A 519 24.60 -13.86 12.22
CA PHE A 519 24.21 -12.49 12.60
C PHE A 519 23.51 -12.45 13.96
N ASN A 520 22.33 -13.04 14.06
CA ASN A 520 21.56 -13.13 15.30
C ASN A 520 20.78 -14.46 15.35
N GLU A 521 19.87 -14.62 16.31
CA GLU A 521 19.08 -15.85 16.45
C GLU A 521 18.11 -16.12 15.28
N TYR A 522 17.74 -15.09 14.52
CA TYR A 522 16.82 -15.16 13.39
C TYR A 522 17.52 -15.28 12.04
N ASN A 523 18.57 -14.49 11.82
CA ASN A 523 19.23 -14.31 10.53
C ASN A 523 20.74 -14.62 10.56
N PHE A 524 21.29 -14.90 9.38
CA PHE A 524 22.71 -14.98 9.08
C PHE A 524 23.04 -14.11 7.86
N ASN A 525 24.33 -13.87 7.66
CA ASN A 525 24.86 -13.08 6.56
C ASN A 525 25.49 -13.97 5.47
N ILE A 526 25.30 -13.59 4.22
CA ILE A 526 26.00 -14.10 3.05
C ILE A 526 26.91 -12.98 2.55
N ASP A 527 28.21 -13.12 2.82
CA ASP A 527 29.25 -12.22 2.30
C ASP A 527 29.75 -12.78 0.97
N VAL A 528 29.33 -12.16 -0.15
CA VAL A 528 29.86 -12.42 -1.50
C VAL A 528 31.03 -11.47 -1.73
N MET A 529 32.18 -11.97 -2.17
CA MET A 529 33.39 -11.18 -2.43
C MET A 529 33.97 -11.49 -3.81
N ALA A 530 34.39 -10.46 -4.54
CA ALA A 530 34.99 -10.59 -5.87
C ALA A 530 36.12 -9.57 -6.08
N ALA A 531 37.08 -9.90 -6.94
CA ALA A 531 38.16 -9.01 -7.37
C ALA A 531 37.82 -8.16 -8.61
N THR A 532 36.67 -8.41 -9.26
CA THR A 532 36.19 -7.67 -10.43
C THR A 532 34.69 -7.44 -10.33
N TYR A 533 34.19 -6.40 -11.02
CA TYR A 533 32.76 -6.09 -11.02
C TYR A 533 31.93 -7.17 -11.76
N GLU A 534 32.40 -7.68 -12.89
CA GLU A 534 31.66 -8.70 -13.64
C GLU A 534 31.54 -10.03 -12.86
N SER A 535 32.59 -10.45 -12.15
CA SER A 535 32.51 -11.59 -11.23
C SER A 535 31.55 -11.31 -10.07
N MET A 536 31.53 -10.10 -9.51
CA MET A 536 30.55 -9.73 -8.48
C MET A 536 29.13 -9.82 -9.01
N LYS A 537 28.85 -9.19 -10.16
CA LYS A 537 27.54 -9.18 -10.82
C LYS A 537 27.04 -10.60 -11.09
N GLN A 538 27.87 -11.44 -11.73
CA GLN A 538 27.53 -12.83 -12.03
C GLN A 538 27.33 -13.66 -10.75
N GLY A 539 28.23 -13.53 -9.76
CA GLY A 539 28.15 -14.28 -8.51
C GLY A 539 26.95 -13.89 -7.65
N LEU A 540 26.64 -12.59 -7.58
CA LEU A 540 25.47 -12.06 -6.91
C LEU A 540 24.18 -12.59 -7.53
N THR A 541 24.02 -12.49 -8.87
CA THR A 541 22.85 -13.05 -9.58
C THR A 541 22.69 -14.56 -9.34
N LEU A 542 23.79 -15.32 -9.32
CA LEU A 542 23.74 -16.76 -9.05
C LEU A 542 23.36 -17.09 -7.59
N VAL A 543 23.75 -16.24 -6.62
CA VAL A 543 23.29 -16.35 -5.23
C VAL A 543 21.82 -16.00 -5.13
N GLU A 544 21.38 -14.88 -5.71
CA GLU A 544 19.97 -14.45 -5.77
C GLU A 544 19.07 -15.54 -6.37
N GLN A 545 19.51 -16.21 -7.43
CA GLN A 545 18.78 -17.34 -8.04
C GLN A 545 18.63 -18.59 -7.15
N GLU A 546 19.50 -18.79 -6.15
CA GLU A 546 19.41 -19.88 -5.18
C GLU A 546 18.70 -19.48 -3.87
N MET A 547 18.32 -18.20 -3.71
CA MET A 547 17.51 -17.72 -2.59
C MET A 547 16.14 -18.44 -2.56
N PRO A 548 15.55 -18.62 -1.37
CA PRO A 548 14.25 -19.26 -1.23
C PRO A 548 13.13 -18.33 -1.72
N ALA A 549 12.41 -18.77 -2.75
CA ALA A 549 11.10 -18.24 -3.13
C ALA A 549 10.01 -19.14 -2.53
N SER A 550 8.91 -18.54 -2.08
CA SER A 550 7.78 -19.30 -1.55
C SER A 550 6.46 -18.57 -1.69
N ILE A 551 5.41 -19.37 -1.81
CA ILE A 551 4.02 -18.92 -1.63
C ILE A 551 3.37 -19.78 -0.55
N SER A 552 2.44 -19.18 0.18
CA SER A 552 1.55 -19.89 1.08
C SER A 552 0.11 -19.66 0.63
N PHE A 553 -0.74 -20.65 0.85
CA PHE A 553 -2.18 -20.53 0.61
C PHE A 553 -2.95 -21.55 1.46
N HIS A 554 -4.23 -21.29 1.66
CA HIS A 554 -5.13 -22.20 2.35
C HIS A 554 -5.79 -23.21 1.38
N VAL A 555 -5.85 -24.47 1.81
CA VAL A 555 -6.63 -25.55 1.20
C VAL A 555 -7.48 -26.20 2.29
N PRO A 556 -8.81 -26.33 2.16
CA PRO A 556 -9.62 -26.94 3.22
C PRO A 556 -9.16 -28.36 3.56
N ASP A 557 -9.03 -28.67 4.86
CA ASP A 557 -8.42 -29.90 5.37
C ASP A 557 -9.09 -31.19 4.80
N GLN A 558 -10.35 -31.12 4.35
CA GLN A 558 -11.06 -32.22 3.68
C GLN A 558 -10.41 -32.68 2.37
N TYR A 559 -9.79 -31.77 1.61
CA TYR A 559 -9.15 -32.10 0.32
C TYR A 559 -7.72 -32.61 0.47
N HIS A 560 -7.07 -32.43 1.62
CA HIS A 560 -5.66 -32.80 1.82
C HIS A 560 -5.39 -34.26 1.46
N LYS A 561 -6.24 -35.19 1.91
CA LYS A 561 -6.10 -36.63 1.62
C LYS A 561 -6.17 -36.95 0.12
N ARG A 562 -7.01 -36.23 -0.65
CA ARG A 562 -7.18 -36.38 -2.10
C ARG A 562 -5.97 -35.83 -2.87
N ILE A 563 -5.50 -34.65 -2.47
CA ILE A 563 -4.37 -33.93 -3.09
C ILE A 563 -3.04 -34.64 -2.82
N ILE A 564 -2.81 -35.08 -1.58
CA ILE A 564 -1.62 -35.85 -1.18
C ILE A 564 -1.63 -37.21 -1.89
N GLY A 565 -2.79 -37.88 -1.93
CA GLY A 565 -2.98 -39.20 -2.51
C GLY A 565 -2.40 -40.33 -1.66
N ILE A 566 -2.69 -41.57 -2.05
CA ILE A 566 -2.26 -42.77 -1.33
C ILE A 566 -0.72 -42.79 -1.23
N GLY A 567 -0.19 -42.82 0.00
CA GLY A 567 1.26 -42.78 0.25
C GLY A 567 1.97 -41.50 -0.21
N GLY A 568 1.25 -40.40 -0.44
CA GLY A 568 1.84 -39.15 -0.94
C GLY A 568 2.22 -39.17 -2.43
N GLN A 569 1.84 -40.21 -3.19
CA GLN A 569 2.26 -40.38 -4.57
C GLN A 569 1.79 -39.24 -5.50
N HIS A 570 0.64 -38.63 -5.21
CA HIS A 570 0.10 -37.59 -6.09
C HIS A 570 0.85 -36.27 -5.91
N ILE A 571 0.96 -35.77 -4.67
CA ILE A 571 1.71 -34.55 -4.39
C ILE A 571 3.19 -34.69 -4.79
N GLN A 572 3.81 -35.87 -4.59
CA GLN A 572 5.18 -36.12 -5.07
C GLN A 572 5.31 -36.04 -6.60
N ARG A 573 4.26 -36.32 -7.36
CA ARG A 573 4.26 -36.15 -8.82
C ARG A 573 4.26 -34.65 -9.19
N ILE A 574 3.41 -33.86 -8.54
CA ILE A 574 3.31 -32.40 -8.74
C ILE A 574 4.64 -31.72 -8.36
N MET A 575 5.19 -32.06 -7.19
CA MET A 575 6.50 -31.57 -6.72
C MET A 575 7.63 -31.84 -7.73
N LYS A 576 7.66 -33.04 -8.32
CA LYS A 576 8.66 -33.42 -9.35
C LYS A 576 8.42 -32.74 -10.69
N LYS A 577 7.16 -32.60 -11.13
CA LYS A 577 6.76 -31.97 -12.39
C LYS A 577 7.22 -30.52 -12.45
N HIS A 578 7.03 -29.77 -11.36
CA HIS A 578 7.32 -28.33 -11.30
C HIS A 578 8.63 -27.98 -10.59
N SER A 579 9.34 -28.97 -10.04
CA SER A 579 10.56 -28.77 -9.22
C SER A 579 10.34 -27.86 -8.00
N VAL A 580 9.16 -27.96 -7.36
CA VAL A 580 8.74 -27.21 -6.17
C VAL A 580 8.57 -28.16 -4.99
N PHE A 581 8.98 -27.75 -3.80
CA PHE A 581 8.71 -28.48 -2.56
C PHE A 581 7.41 -27.99 -1.93
N VAL A 582 6.42 -28.87 -1.77
CA VAL A 582 5.14 -28.55 -1.11
C VAL A 582 5.08 -29.21 0.27
N LYS A 583 4.73 -28.44 1.30
CA LYS A 583 4.45 -28.93 2.67
C LYS A 583 3.03 -28.56 3.06
N PHE A 584 2.27 -29.54 3.56
CA PHE A 584 1.02 -29.33 4.28
C PHE A 584 1.32 -29.15 5.78
N SER A 585 0.75 -28.12 6.40
CA SER A 585 0.93 -27.78 7.82
C SER A 585 -0.09 -28.54 8.68
N ASN A 586 0.41 -29.25 9.71
CA ASN A 586 -0.45 -29.97 10.64
C ASN A 586 -1.20 -29.01 11.57
N ALA A 587 -2.37 -29.40 12.08
CA ALA A 587 -3.14 -28.58 13.03
C ALA A 587 -2.35 -28.15 14.29
N MET A 588 -1.36 -28.94 14.73
CA MET A 588 -0.46 -28.59 15.83
C MET A 588 0.54 -27.48 15.43
N ASP A 589 1.05 -27.49 14.19
CA ASP A 589 1.98 -26.47 13.66
C ASP A 589 1.28 -25.10 13.50
N ARG A 590 -0.06 -25.08 13.41
CA ARG A 590 -0.87 -23.86 13.25
C ARG A 590 -1.03 -23.04 14.54
N GLY A 591 -0.58 -23.55 15.69
CA GLY A 591 -0.66 -22.87 16.99
C GLY A 591 -1.81 -23.34 17.90
N GLY A 592 -2.32 -24.55 17.69
CA GLY A 592 -3.49 -25.08 18.39
C GLY A 592 -3.32 -25.30 19.89
N MET A 593 -3.59 -24.27 20.70
CA MET A 593 -4.08 -24.38 22.10
C MET A 593 -4.86 -23.13 22.55
N GLY A 594 -5.55 -22.47 21.61
CA GLY A 594 -6.63 -21.52 21.87
C GLY A 594 -7.87 -22.00 21.12
N ARG A 595 -8.96 -22.28 21.82
CA ARG A 595 -10.28 -22.44 21.19
C ARG A 595 -10.92 -21.06 21.07
N GLU A 596 -11.74 -20.90 20.03
CA GLU A 596 -12.52 -19.71 19.67
C GLU A 596 -11.74 -18.62 18.88
N ASP A 597 -12.32 -18.27 17.72
CA ASP A 597 -12.11 -17.09 16.86
C ASP A 597 -10.86 -16.89 15.97
N ASP A 598 -10.02 -17.91 15.73
CA ASP A 598 -9.04 -17.89 14.61
C ASP A 598 -9.64 -18.40 13.27
N ASP A 599 -10.72 -17.73 12.87
CA ASP A 599 -11.48 -17.94 11.64
C ASP A 599 -10.83 -17.37 10.36
N ILE A 600 -9.67 -16.70 10.49
CA ILE A 600 -8.82 -16.44 9.33
C ILE A 600 -8.13 -17.76 9.01
N LYS A 601 -8.56 -18.37 7.90
CA LYS A 601 -7.99 -19.55 7.26
C LYS A 601 -6.47 -19.45 7.13
N VAL A 602 -5.74 -19.81 8.19
CA VAL A 602 -4.28 -19.82 8.20
C VAL A 602 -3.78 -20.69 7.06
N ASP A 603 -2.82 -20.17 6.29
CA ASP A 603 -2.22 -20.90 5.18
C ASP A 603 -1.64 -22.22 5.68
N ASN A 604 -2.25 -23.31 5.20
CA ASN A 604 -1.90 -24.67 5.59
C ASN A 604 -1.18 -25.42 4.46
N VAL A 605 -0.91 -24.77 3.32
CA VAL A 605 -0.02 -25.26 2.28
C VAL A 605 1.07 -24.21 2.04
N ILE A 606 2.33 -24.66 2.08
CA ILE A 606 3.50 -23.82 1.78
C ILE A 606 4.28 -24.48 0.65
N CYS A 607 4.43 -23.76 -0.46
CA CYS A 607 5.24 -24.14 -1.61
C CYS A 607 6.56 -23.37 -1.56
N ARG A 608 7.69 -24.07 -1.69
CA ARG A 608 9.05 -23.49 -1.63
C ARG A 608 9.89 -23.95 -2.82
N THR A 609 10.65 -23.06 -3.43
CA THR A 609 11.52 -23.34 -4.59
C THR A 609 12.68 -22.32 -4.64
N PRO A 610 13.81 -22.57 -5.33
CA PRO A 610 14.82 -21.53 -5.53
C PRO A 610 14.27 -20.44 -6.44
N ALA A 611 14.65 -19.18 -6.25
CA ALA A 611 14.08 -18.03 -6.96
C ALA A 611 14.11 -18.13 -8.49
N ARG A 612 15.12 -18.79 -9.09
CA ARG A 612 15.13 -19.10 -10.55
C ARG A 612 13.93 -19.90 -11.06
N ASN A 613 13.19 -20.56 -10.16
CA ASN A 613 12.01 -21.39 -10.45
C ASN A 613 10.72 -20.76 -9.87
N ALA A 614 10.75 -19.50 -9.40
CA ALA A 614 9.62 -18.88 -8.69
C ALA A 614 8.31 -18.91 -9.50
N GLN A 615 8.38 -18.72 -10.82
CA GLN A 615 7.24 -18.81 -11.75
C GLN A 615 6.48 -20.16 -11.69
N ASN A 616 7.15 -21.24 -11.27
CA ASN A 616 6.50 -22.56 -11.12
C ASN A 616 5.64 -22.67 -9.86
N LEU A 617 5.74 -21.72 -8.92
CA LEU A 617 4.94 -21.72 -7.68
C LEU A 617 3.44 -21.59 -8.00
N ASP A 618 3.07 -20.69 -8.92
CA ASP A 618 1.69 -20.49 -9.34
C ASP A 618 1.13 -21.66 -10.14
N ALA A 619 1.96 -22.28 -11.00
CA ALA A 619 1.57 -23.51 -11.68
C ALA A 619 1.25 -24.65 -10.70
N VAL A 620 1.97 -24.72 -9.57
CA VAL A 620 1.70 -25.68 -8.48
C VAL A 620 0.47 -25.29 -7.66
N LYS A 621 0.28 -24.00 -7.36
CA LYS A 621 -0.92 -23.48 -6.68
C LYS A 621 -2.16 -23.86 -7.49
N ASN A 622 -2.16 -23.57 -8.78
CA ASN A 622 -3.29 -23.83 -9.67
C ASN A 622 -3.57 -25.34 -9.81
N GLU A 623 -2.56 -26.19 -10.05
CA GLU A 623 -2.75 -27.66 -10.13
C GLU A 623 -3.20 -28.28 -8.80
N ILE A 624 -2.88 -27.67 -7.64
CA ILE A 624 -3.41 -28.08 -6.34
C ILE A 624 -4.86 -27.62 -6.15
N LEU A 625 -5.19 -26.38 -6.53
CA LEU A 625 -6.53 -25.81 -6.39
C LEU A 625 -7.54 -26.41 -7.40
N GLU A 626 -7.09 -26.90 -8.56
CA GLU A 626 -7.93 -27.69 -9.50
C GLU A 626 -8.46 -29.02 -8.91
N MET A 627 -7.84 -29.53 -7.84
CA MET A 627 -8.30 -30.74 -7.13
C MET A 627 -9.25 -30.44 -5.95
N VAL A 628 -9.34 -29.18 -5.56
CA VAL A 628 -10.37 -28.62 -4.67
C VAL A 628 -11.59 -28.29 -5.54
N ASP A 629 -12.79 -28.33 -4.97
CA ASP A 629 -13.99 -27.95 -5.75
C ASP A 629 -13.96 -26.44 -6.05
N ARG A 630 -14.49 -25.98 -7.19
CA ARG A 630 -14.45 -24.55 -7.57
C ARG A 630 -15.15 -23.64 -6.55
N ALA A 631 -16.14 -24.17 -5.84
CA ALA A 631 -16.81 -23.46 -4.76
C ALA A 631 -15.91 -23.25 -3.51
N ASP A 632 -14.86 -24.06 -3.35
CA ASP A 632 -13.97 -24.09 -2.18
C ASP A 632 -12.53 -23.64 -2.50
N SER A 633 -12.16 -23.51 -3.78
CA SER A 633 -10.76 -23.34 -4.23
C SER A 633 -10.35 -21.89 -4.54
N GLU A 634 -11.29 -21.05 -4.97
CA GLU A 634 -11.02 -19.69 -5.43
C GLU A 634 -11.50 -18.69 -4.38
N TYR A 635 -10.58 -18.14 -3.59
CA TYR A 635 -10.86 -17.01 -2.71
C TYR A 635 -10.61 -15.71 -3.46
N THR A 636 -11.57 -14.80 -3.40
CA THR A 636 -11.54 -13.48 -4.03
C THR A 636 -11.76 -12.39 -2.99
N SER A 637 -11.41 -11.16 -3.37
CA SER A 637 -11.61 -9.96 -2.57
C SER A 637 -12.35 -8.92 -3.41
N GLN A 638 -13.57 -8.59 -3.02
CA GLN A 638 -14.35 -7.52 -3.63
C GLN A 638 -14.34 -6.29 -2.72
N ILE A 639 -13.98 -5.13 -3.27
CA ILE A 639 -14.05 -3.85 -2.57
C ILE A 639 -15.42 -3.22 -2.83
N VAL A 640 -16.08 -2.78 -1.77
CA VAL A 640 -17.40 -2.16 -1.80
C VAL A 640 -17.28 -0.77 -1.17
N SER A 641 -17.45 0.28 -1.98
CA SER A 641 -17.48 1.66 -1.47
C SER A 641 -18.80 1.91 -0.73
N VAL A 642 -18.74 2.07 0.59
CA VAL A 642 -19.87 2.43 1.48
C VAL A 642 -19.45 3.68 2.24
N ASP A 643 -20.26 4.74 2.22
CA ASP A 643 -19.96 5.99 2.93
C ASP A 643 -19.67 5.72 4.42
N ARG A 644 -18.48 6.14 4.88
CA ARG A 644 -18.00 5.95 6.25
C ARG A 644 -18.93 6.50 7.33
N LEU A 645 -19.80 7.46 7.01
CA LEU A 645 -20.79 7.96 7.95
C LEU A 645 -21.77 6.87 8.41
N TYR A 646 -22.01 5.84 7.57
CA TYR A 646 -22.80 4.65 7.89
C TYR A 646 -21.99 3.53 8.56
N HIS A 647 -20.65 3.52 8.47
CA HIS A 647 -19.84 2.43 9.06
C HIS A 647 -20.11 2.26 10.55
N ARG A 648 -20.31 3.35 11.31
CA ARG A 648 -20.65 3.25 12.74
C ARG A 648 -22.00 2.55 13.00
N GLN A 649 -22.97 2.70 12.10
CA GLN A 649 -24.28 2.04 12.20
C GLN A 649 -24.19 0.56 11.82
N LEU A 650 -23.38 0.24 10.80
CA LEU A 650 -23.10 -1.15 10.40
C LEU A 650 -22.30 -1.89 11.47
N ILE A 651 -21.27 -1.27 12.04
CA ILE A 651 -20.48 -1.83 13.15
C ILE A 651 -21.34 -2.03 14.40
N ALA A 652 -22.34 -1.18 14.67
CA ALA A 652 -23.31 -1.43 15.75
C ALA A 652 -24.17 -2.70 15.53
N ARG A 653 -24.28 -3.17 14.28
CA ARG A 653 -24.95 -4.42 13.86
C ARG A 653 -23.96 -5.56 13.59
N LEU A 654 -22.76 -5.52 14.19
CA LEU A 654 -21.71 -6.55 14.02
C LEU A 654 -22.24 -8.00 14.14
N PRO A 655 -23.13 -8.37 15.09
CA PRO A 655 -23.65 -9.74 15.17
C PRO A 655 -24.40 -10.20 13.92
N GLU A 656 -25.13 -9.30 13.23
CA GLU A 656 -25.83 -9.62 11.98
C GLU A 656 -24.84 -9.75 10.81
N ILE A 657 -23.74 -8.98 10.86
CA ILE A 657 -22.62 -9.10 9.92
C ILE A 657 -21.88 -10.43 10.15
N ASP A 658 -21.69 -10.84 11.41
CA ASP A 658 -21.08 -12.14 11.76
C ASP A 658 -21.96 -13.32 11.29
N GLU A 659 -23.29 -13.20 11.37
CA GLU A 659 -24.24 -14.16 10.78
C GLU A 659 -24.10 -14.21 9.25
N LEU A 660 -23.96 -13.06 8.59
CA LEU A 660 -23.75 -12.96 7.14
C LEU A 660 -22.40 -13.56 6.70
N GLU A 661 -21.33 -13.27 7.44
CA GLU A 661 -20.00 -13.85 7.26
C GLU A 661 -20.05 -15.39 7.34
N GLN A 662 -20.75 -15.93 8.35
CA GLN A 662 -20.94 -17.37 8.52
C GLN A 662 -21.78 -17.99 7.39
N LYS A 663 -22.88 -17.35 7.00
CA LYS A 663 -23.79 -17.79 5.94
C LYS A 663 -23.09 -17.96 4.59
N TYR A 664 -22.21 -17.02 4.24
CA TYR A 664 -21.50 -16.99 2.96
C TYR A 664 -20.03 -17.43 3.02
N ASN A 665 -19.51 -17.83 4.19
CA ASN A 665 -18.10 -18.16 4.42
C ASN A 665 -17.14 -17.02 3.96
N CYS A 666 -17.60 -15.78 4.15
CA CYS A 666 -16.92 -14.54 3.76
C CYS A 666 -16.47 -13.77 5.01
N LYS A 667 -15.59 -12.78 4.84
CA LYS A 667 -15.12 -11.86 5.89
C LYS A 667 -15.19 -10.41 5.42
N ILE A 668 -15.87 -9.56 6.19
CA ILE A 668 -16.24 -8.18 5.86
C ILE A 668 -15.35 -7.23 6.67
N ASN A 669 -14.25 -6.81 6.04
CA ASN A 669 -13.25 -5.96 6.66
C ASN A 669 -13.57 -4.48 6.45
N PHE A 670 -14.22 -3.87 7.45
CA PHE A 670 -14.27 -2.40 7.58
C PHE A 670 -12.87 -1.79 7.72
N PRO A 671 -12.61 -0.63 7.09
CA PRO A 671 -11.40 0.15 7.33
C PRO A 671 -11.39 0.68 8.77
N SER A 672 -10.22 1.15 9.21
CA SER A 672 -10.10 1.83 10.51
C SER A 672 -10.67 3.26 10.45
N THR A 673 -11.26 3.71 11.55
CA THR A 673 -11.83 5.07 11.71
C THR A 673 -10.83 6.16 11.30
N GLU A 674 -9.54 5.95 11.54
CA GLU A 674 -8.46 6.90 11.22
C GLU A 674 -7.99 6.85 9.75
N GLN A 675 -8.38 5.84 8.96
CA GLN A 675 -8.06 5.78 7.52
C GLN A 675 -8.91 6.73 6.66
N ALA A 676 -10.08 7.18 7.17
CA ALA A 676 -11.03 8.02 6.44
C ALA A 676 -11.55 7.43 5.10
N SER A 677 -11.41 6.11 4.90
CA SER A 677 -11.83 5.41 3.68
C SER A 677 -13.26 4.91 3.77
N ASP A 678 -13.95 4.94 2.62
CA ASP A 678 -15.27 4.35 2.40
C ASP A 678 -15.17 2.88 1.93
N GLU A 679 -13.98 2.36 1.69
CA GLU A 679 -13.78 1.03 1.09
C GLU A 679 -13.89 -0.09 2.13
N VAL A 680 -14.99 -0.83 2.10
CA VAL A 680 -15.18 -2.08 2.86
C VAL A 680 -14.74 -3.25 1.99
N THR A 681 -13.88 -4.13 2.52
CA THR A 681 -13.32 -5.25 1.74
C THR A 681 -13.98 -6.57 2.13
N VAL A 682 -14.68 -7.21 1.20
CA VAL A 682 -15.33 -8.53 1.39
C VAL A 682 -14.45 -9.62 0.78
N ASN A 683 -13.96 -10.53 1.62
CA ASN A 683 -13.05 -11.62 1.26
C ASN A 683 -13.75 -12.97 1.42
N GLY A 684 -13.75 -13.83 0.41
CA GLY A 684 -14.48 -15.10 0.49
C GLY A 684 -14.40 -15.94 -0.78
N PRO A 685 -15.12 -17.07 -0.86
CA PRO A 685 -15.22 -17.86 -2.08
C PRO A 685 -15.77 -17.04 -3.26
N GLN A 686 -15.17 -17.16 -4.44
CA GLN A 686 -15.48 -16.38 -5.65
C GLN A 686 -16.97 -16.37 -6.04
N TRP A 687 -17.68 -17.47 -5.79
CA TRP A 687 -19.12 -17.61 -6.07
C TRP A 687 -20.01 -17.09 -4.94
N GLN A 688 -19.49 -16.96 -3.72
CA GLN A 688 -20.25 -16.48 -2.55
C GLN A 688 -20.06 -14.98 -2.30
N VAL A 689 -18.89 -14.41 -2.64
CA VAL A 689 -18.61 -12.98 -2.42
C VAL A 689 -19.66 -12.06 -3.05
N PRO A 690 -20.10 -12.25 -4.31
CA PRO A 690 -21.17 -11.41 -4.88
C PRO A 690 -22.49 -11.49 -4.11
N HIS A 691 -22.88 -12.67 -3.62
CA HIS A 691 -24.10 -12.84 -2.81
C HIS A 691 -23.97 -12.23 -1.41
N CYS A 692 -22.79 -12.37 -0.80
CA CYS A 692 -22.47 -11.72 0.48
C CYS A 692 -22.48 -10.19 0.35
N VAL A 693 -21.92 -9.66 -0.75
CA VAL A 693 -21.93 -8.22 -1.07
C VAL A 693 -23.36 -7.71 -1.32
N ASP A 694 -24.19 -8.46 -2.05
CA ASP A 694 -25.59 -8.10 -2.29
C ASP A 694 -26.38 -7.98 -0.98
N GLU A 695 -26.34 -8.99 -0.12
CA GLU A 695 -27.06 -8.97 1.16
C GLU A 695 -26.45 -7.97 2.17
N PHE A 696 -25.13 -7.76 2.14
CA PHE A 696 -24.48 -6.68 2.89
C PHE A 696 -24.95 -5.29 2.43
N LEU A 697 -25.10 -5.08 1.12
CA LEU A 697 -25.70 -3.85 0.58
C LEU A 697 -27.20 -3.72 0.90
N GLY A 698 -27.88 -4.83 1.18
CA GLY A 698 -29.19 -4.87 1.84
C GLY A 698 -29.22 -4.25 3.25
N MET A 699 -28.07 -4.16 3.93
CA MET A 699 -27.95 -3.45 5.21
C MET A 699 -27.67 -1.95 5.06
N VAL A 700 -27.31 -1.49 3.85
CA VAL A 700 -26.93 -0.10 3.57
C VAL A 700 -28.13 0.66 3.01
N PRO A 701 -28.72 1.62 3.77
CA PRO A 701 -29.82 2.43 3.27
C PRO A 701 -29.32 3.44 2.24
N ASP A 702 -30.14 3.66 1.21
CA ASP A 702 -29.92 4.65 0.16
C ASP A 702 -31.23 5.43 -0.10
N LYS A 703 -31.13 6.61 -0.70
CA LYS A 703 -32.25 7.54 -0.86
C LYS A 703 -32.18 8.30 -2.17
N HIS A 704 -33.33 8.43 -2.82
CA HIS A 704 -33.50 9.27 -4.00
C HIS A 704 -34.57 10.34 -3.74
N GLU A 705 -34.32 11.57 -4.18
CA GLU A 705 -35.24 12.70 -4.07
C GLU A 705 -35.74 13.12 -5.45
N LEU A 706 -37.05 13.02 -5.66
CA LEU A 706 -37.74 13.54 -6.83
C LEU A 706 -38.57 14.77 -6.41
N VAL A 707 -38.16 15.95 -6.87
CA VAL A 707 -38.82 17.23 -6.57
C VAL A 707 -39.75 17.59 -7.72
N LEU A 708 -41.02 17.85 -7.40
CA LEU A 708 -42.09 18.12 -8.35
C LEU A 708 -42.71 19.50 -8.09
N ALA A 709 -43.19 20.18 -9.14
CA ALA A 709 -44.01 21.38 -8.95
C ALA A 709 -45.35 21.00 -8.30
N ARG A 710 -45.81 21.79 -7.31
CA ARG A 710 -47.02 21.49 -6.53
C ARG A 710 -48.28 21.96 -7.26
N THR A 711 -48.87 21.07 -8.06
CA THR A 711 -50.21 21.31 -8.65
C THR A 711 -51.34 20.87 -7.68
N PRO A 712 -52.53 21.51 -7.71
CA PRO A 712 -53.68 21.08 -6.91
C PRO A 712 -54.08 19.61 -7.14
N GLU A 713 -53.96 19.15 -8.38
CA GLU A 713 -54.27 17.79 -8.82
C GLU A 713 -53.29 16.78 -8.20
N LEU A 714 -51.98 17.09 -8.23
CA LEU A 714 -50.94 16.27 -7.62
C LEU A 714 -51.10 16.19 -6.09
N VAL A 715 -51.37 17.31 -5.42
CA VAL A 715 -51.62 17.32 -3.96
C VAL A 715 -52.83 16.46 -3.61
N LYS A 716 -53.94 16.61 -4.33
CA LYS A 716 -55.15 15.82 -4.14
C LYS A 716 -54.92 14.32 -4.34
N PHE A 717 -54.03 13.93 -5.26
CA PHE A 717 -53.62 12.54 -5.42
C PHE A 717 -52.73 12.05 -4.27
N LEU A 718 -51.71 12.82 -3.86
CA LEU A 718 -50.80 12.45 -2.79
C LEU A 718 -51.46 12.40 -1.40
N GLU A 719 -52.54 13.15 -1.19
CA GLU A 719 -53.38 13.12 0.02
C GLU A 719 -54.52 12.07 -0.08
N SER A 720 -54.62 11.32 -1.18
CA SER A 720 -55.69 10.32 -1.38
C SER A 720 -55.49 9.07 -0.51
N PRO A 721 -56.58 8.45 -0.01
CA PRO A 721 -56.49 7.19 0.72
C PRO A 721 -56.00 6.04 -0.18
N GLU A 722 -56.25 6.10 -1.49
CA GLU A 722 -55.70 5.15 -2.47
C GLU A 722 -54.17 5.23 -2.53
N PHE A 723 -53.59 6.44 -2.56
CA PHE A 723 -52.13 6.60 -2.52
C PHE A 723 -51.54 6.09 -1.21
N ALA A 724 -52.09 6.53 -0.06
CA ALA A 724 -51.53 6.23 1.25
C ALA A 724 -51.70 4.76 1.69
N HIS A 725 -52.82 4.11 1.36
CA HIS A 725 -53.16 2.77 1.87
C HIS A 725 -53.05 1.64 0.84
N ASP A 726 -52.94 1.94 -0.46
CA ASP A 726 -52.78 0.92 -1.51
C ASP A 726 -51.44 1.10 -2.26
N LEU A 727 -51.15 2.29 -2.80
CA LEU A 727 -49.94 2.49 -3.63
C LEU A 727 -48.64 2.46 -2.82
N VAL A 728 -48.53 3.20 -1.71
CA VAL A 728 -47.31 3.19 -0.88
C VAL A 728 -46.99 1.80 -0.30
N PRO A 729 -47.97 1.02 0.23
CA PRO A 729 -47.73 -0.37 0.63
C PRO A 729 -47.35 -1.30 -0.53
N LYS A 730 -47.91 -1.09 -1.74
CA LYS A 730 -47.49 -1.84 -2.94
C LYS A 730 -46.04 -1.58 -3.32
N LEU A 731 -45.59 -0.32 -3.31
CA LEU A 731 -44.17 0.00 -3.53
C LEU A 731 -43.25 -0.74 -2.57
N LYS A 732 -43.59 -0.70 -1.27
CA LYS A 732 -42.80 -1.36 -0.22
C LYS A 732 -42.79 -2.88 -0.32
N SER A 733 -43.86 -3.51 -0.84
CA SER A 733 -44.01 -4.97 -0.90
C SER A 733 -43.71 -5.61 -2.25
N GLN A 734 -43.71 -4.84 -3.35
CA GLN A 734 -43.47 -5.34 -4.72
C GLN A 734 -42.17 -4.82 -5.34
N HIS A 735 -41.71 -3.64 -4.92
CA HIS A 735 -40.48 -3.01 -5.44
C HIS A 735 -39.40 -2.81 -4.36
N GLU A 736 -39.70 -3.12 -3.10
CA GLU A 736 -38.81 -2.92 -1.94
C GLU A 736 -38.36 -1.45 -1.73
N VAL A 737 -39.18 -0.50 -2.20
CA VAL A 737 -38.97 0.95 -2.05
C VAL A 737 -40.02 1.57 -1.14
N GLU A 738 -39.59 2.32 -0.13
CA GLU A 738 -40.45 3.11 0.75
C GLU A 738 -40.58 4.54 0.21
N LEU A 739 -41.81 4.95 -0.13
CA LEU A 739 -42.10 6.30 -0.62
C LEU A 739 -42.67 7.16 0.51
N SER A 740 -42.09 8.34 0.72
CA SER A 740 -42.59 9.36 1.64
C SER A 740 -42.70 10.73 0.95
N VAL A 741 -43.75 11.48 1.30
CA VAL A 741 -44.00 12.82 0.76
C VAL A 741 -43.52 13.86 1.76
N ARG A 742 -42.69 14.81 1.31
CA ARG A 742 -42.24 15.96 2.10
C ARG A 742 -42.62 17.26 1.40
N GLN A 743 -42.98 18.26 2.19
CA GLN A 743 -43.14 19.64 1.71
C GLN A 743 -41.99 20.46 2.28
N ASN A 744 -41.18 21.03 1.41
CA ASN A 744 -40.11 21.95 1.78
C ASN A 744 -40.59 23.38 1.48
N PRO A 745 -40.97 24.19 2.48
CA PRO A 745 -41.57 25.51 2.24
C PRO A 745 -40.59 26.51 1.59
N ASP A 746 -39.28 26.24 1.67
CA ASP A 746 -38.23 27.09 1.11
C ASP A 746 -37.80 26.68 -0.31
N GLU A 747 -38.34 25.57 -0.85
CA GLU A 747 -37.99 25.04 -2.18
C GLU A 747 -39.08 25.35 -3.21
N LEU A 748 -38.75 26.26 -4.13
CA LEU A 748 -39.65 26.77 -5.17
C LEU A 748 -39.17 26.37 -6.57
N THR A 749 -40.09 26.34 -7.54
CA THR A 749 -39.79 26.20 -8.97
C THR A 749 -39.05 27.43 -9.52
N GLU A 750 -38.53 27.35 -10.76
CA GLU A 750 -38.02 28.53 -11.49
C GLU A 750 -39.08 29.64 -11.68
N SER A 751 -40.38 29.29 -11.63
CA SER A 751 -41.52 30.23 -11.65
C SER A 751 -41.88 30.81 -10.27
N GLY A 752 -41.22 30.38 -9.18
CA GLY A 752 -41.54 30.81 -7.80
C GLY A 752 -42.74 30.09 -7.18
N GLU A 753 -43.19 28.98 -7.75
CA GLU A 753 -44.30 28.17 -7.25
C GLU A 753 -43.80 27.14 -6.23
N PRO A 754 -44.60 26.74 -5.23
CA PRO A 754 -44.20 25.74 -4.25
C PRO A 754 -43.91 24.38 -4.89
N THR A 755 -42.99 23.62 -4.28
CA THR A 755 -42.69 22.23 -4.68
C THR A 755 -43.27 21.19 -3.72
N VAL A 756 -43.20 19.92 -4.13
CA VAL A 756 -43.41 18.75 -3.28
C VAL A 756 -42.32 17.73 -3.59
N THR A 757 -41.71 17.16 -2.54
CA THR A 757 -40.58 16.24 -2.67
C THR A 757 -41.03 14.82 -2.34
N LEU A 758 -40.89 13.94 -3.31
CA LEU A 758 -41.06 12.51 -3.16
C LEU A 758 -39.70 11.92 -2.78
N LEU A 759 -39.56 11.52 -1.52
CA LEU A 759 -38.37 10.88 -0.97
C LEU A 759 -38.56 9.36 -0.99
N TRP A 760 -37.76 8.71 -1.83
CA TRP A 760 -37.74 7.26 -2.04
C TRP A 760 -36.59 6.67 -1.21
N GLY A 761 -36.90 5.92 -0.16
CA GLY A 761 -35.93 5.16 0.61
C GLY A 761 -35.86 3.71 0.14
N PHE A 762 -34.66 3.19 -0.05
CA PHE A 762 -34.42 1.80 -0.45
C PHE A 762 -33.10 1.31 0.16
N THR A 763 -32.74 0.06 -0.08
CA THR A 763 -31.43 -0.49 0.28
C THR A 763 -30.57 -0.61 -0.97
N ARG A 764 -29.25 -0.52 -0.87
CA ARG A 764 -28.40 -0.31 -2.05
C ARG A 764 -28.38 -1.48 -3.04
N ASN A 765 -28.69 -2.70 -2.61
CA ASN A 765 -28.95 -3.84 -3.50
C ASN A 765 -30.22 -3.65 -4.36
N ASN A 766 -31.23 -2.95 -3.82
CA ASN A 766 -32.52 -2.69 -4.45
C ASN A 766 -32.55 -1.40 -5.28
N ALA A 767 -31.39 -0.77 -5.55
CA ALA A 767 -31.30 0.44 -6.37
C ALA A 767 -31.89 0.27 -7.79
N GLY A 768 -31.92 -0.96 -8.34
CA GLY A 768 -32.60 -1.26 -9.60
C GLY A 768 -34.12 -1.11 -9.53
N GLY A 769 -34.74 -1.49 -8.39
CA GLY A 769 -36.19 -1.41 -8.18
C GLY A 769 -36.74 0.01 -8.08
N LEU A 770 -35.88 1.00 -7.77
CA LEU A 770 -36.25 2.42 -7.75
C LEU A 770 -36.85 2.88 -9.08
N ARG A 771 -36.29 2.46 -10.21
CA ARG A 771 -36.78 2.87 -11.52
C ARG A 771 -38.18 2.33 -11.78
N ASP A 772 -38.39 1.05 -11.54
CA ASP A 772 -39.69 0.41 -11.74
C ASP A 772 -40.76 0.99 -10.80
N ALA A 773 -40.38 1.32 -9.56
CA ALA A 773 -41.21 2.03 -8.60
C ALA A 773 -41.60 3.45 -9.08
N MET A 774 -40.66 4.20 -9.65
CA MET A 774 -40.90 5.53 -10.21
C MET A 774 -41.78 5.46 -11.47
N ASP A 775 -41.51 4.54 -12.39
CA ASP A 775 -42.30 4.35 -13.62
C ASP A 775 -43.73 3.86 -13.29
N PHE A 776 -43.89 2.96 -12.30
CA PHE A 776 -45.22 2.55 -11.79
C PHE A 776 -46.03 3.72 -11.23
N ILE A 777 -45.43 4.56 -10.37
CA ILE A 777 -46.12 5.73 -9.82
C ILE A 777 -46.40 6.80 -10.88
N GLN A 778 -45.50 7.00 -11.85
CA GLN A 778 -45.77 7.86 -13.02
C GLN A 778 -46.97 7.37 -13.82
N SER A 779 -47.17 6.05 -13.98
CA SER A 779 -48.38 5.53 -14.63
C SER A 779 -49.65 5.80 -13.82
N GLN A 780 -49.59 5.78 -12.48
CA GLN A 780 -50.73 6.11 -11.61
C GLN A 780 -51.07 7.60 -11.67
N PHE A 781 -50.07 8.49 -11.62
CA PHE A 781 -50.27 9.93 -11.80
C PHE A 781 -50.97 10.23 -13.14
N ALA A 782 -50.47 9.67 -14.24
CA ALA A 782 -51.08 9.83 -15.57
C ALA A 782 -52.52 9.29 -15.63
N THR A 783 -52.80 8.14 -14.99
CA THR A 783 -54.15 7.55 -14.91
C THR A 783 -55.12 8.44 -14.09
N SER A 784 -54.61 9.13 -13.07
CA SER A 784 -55.38 10.07 -12.24
C SER A 784 -55.60 11.45 -12.85
N GLY A 785 -54.94 11.76 -13.98
CA GLY A 785 -54.96 13.08 -14.62
C GLY A 785 -54.08 14.12 -13.92
N ALA A 786 -53.17 13.72 -13.02
CA ALA A 786 -52.21 14.61 -12.40
C ALA A 786 -50.98 14.79 -13.32
N GLU A 787 -50.88 15.95 -13.98
CA GLU A 787 -49.69 16.30 -14.75
C GLU A 787 -48.50 16.55 -13.80
N ILE A 788 -47.37 15.89 -14.10
CA ILE A 788 -46.14 15.96 -13.33
C ILE A 788 -45.19 16.93 -14.03
N ASN A 789 -44.78 17.99 -13.34
CA ASN A 789 -43.65 18.82 -13.76
C ASN A 789 -42.46 18.55 -12.82
N VAL A 790 -41.42 17.89 -13.34
CA VAL A 790 -40.25 17.49 -12.54
C VAL A 790 -39.24 18.64 -12.48
N VAL A 791 -38.97 19.10 -11.27
CA VAL A 791 -38.01 20.18 -10.98
C VAL A 791 -36.58 19.63 -10.83
N LYS A 792 -36.44 18.49 -10.11
CA LYS A 792 -35.15 17.85 -9.82
C LYS A 792 -35.35 16.34 -9.60
N GLY A 793 -34.34 15.53 -9.90
CA GLY A 793 -34.35 14.10 -9.57
C GLY A 793 -35.04 13.19 -10.57
N ALA A 794 -35.25 13.63 -11.81
CA ALA A 794 -35.59 12.70 -12.89
C ALA A 794 -34.43 11.71 -13.12
N LEU A 795 -34.73 10.42 -13.16
CA LEU A 795 -33.76 9.42 -13.64
C LEU A 795 -33.56 9.64 -15.16
N PRO A 796 -32.31 9.60 -15.67
CA PRO A 796 -32.08 9.62 -17.10
C PRO A 796 -32.75 8.39 -17.72
N ARG A 797 -33.60 8.60 -18.74
CA ARG A 797 -34.08 7.49 -19.55
C ARG A 797 -32.86 6.92 -20.30
N PRO A 798 -32.64 5.60 -20.32
CA PRO A 798 -31.72 5.02 -21.28
C PRO A 798 -32.16 5.52 -22.65
N LYS A 799 -31.20 5.98 -23.47
CA LYS A 799 -31.51 6.27 -24.87
C LYS A 799 -32.12 5.00 -25.44
N SER A 800 -33.36 5.07 -25.91
CA SER A 800 -33.94 4.01 -26.71
C SER A 800 -33.00 3.83 -27.88
N ASP A 801 -32.38 2.65 -27.98
CA ASP A 801 -31.42 2.30 -29.02
C ASP A 801 -32.14 2.43 -30.38
N SER A 802 -32.08 3.63 -30.95
CA SER A 802 -32.83 3.96 -32.14
C SER A 802 -32.17 3.20 -33.26
N PHE A 803 -32.99 2.44 -34.00
CA PHE A 803 -32.55 1.57 -35.09
C PHE A 803 -31.61 2.27 -36.10
N GLU A 804 -31.68 3.60 -36.18
CA GLU A 804 -30.79 4.49 -36.94
C GLU A 804 -29.31 4.47 -36.48
N ASP A 805 -28.99 4.35 -35.19
CA ASP A 805 -27.59 4.28 -34.71
C ASP A 805 -26.93 2.94 -35.07
N SER A 806 -27.72 1.86 -35.13
CA SER A 806 -27.24 0.56 -35.64
C SER A 806 -26.93 0.56 -37.15
N LEU A 807 -27.33 1.60 -37.89
CA LEU A 807 -27.04 1.76 -39.33
C LEU A 807 -25.73 2.51 -39.62
N GLN A 808 -25.04 3.07 -38.62
CA GLN A 808 -23.76 3.78 -38.83
C GLN A 808 -22.65 2.89 -39.42
N TYR A 809 -22.81 1.56 -39.36
CA TYR A 809 -21.88 0.58 -39.96
C TYR A 809 -22.32 0.03 -41.33
N PHE A 810 -23.45 0.49 -41.87
CA PHE A 810 -24.00 0.05 -43.16
C PHE A 810 -23.78 1.06 -44.31
N ASP A 811 -22.65 1.77 -44.30
CA ASP A 811 -22.20 2.62 -45.41
C ASP A 811 -21.72 1.76 -46.62
N SER A 812 -22.68 1.08 -47.24
CA SER A 812 -22.48 0.25 -48.42
C SER A 812 -22.93 1.00 -49.68
N LYS A 813 -21.98 1.18 -50.62
CA LYS A 813 -22.19 1.85 -51.92
C LYS A 813 -23.02 1.00 -52.90
N LEU A 814 -24.20 0.56 -52.47
CA LEU A 814 -25.11 -0.33 -53.20
C LEU A 814 -26.57 0.15 -53.26
N LEU A 815 -26.94 1.18 -52.49
CA LEU A 815 -28.24 1.83 -52.58
C LEU A 815 -28.12 3.14 -53.38
N GLN A 816 -28.65 3.15 -54.60
CA GLN A 816 -28.74 4.35 -55.43
C GLN A 816 -29.84 5.28 -54.90
N HIS A 817 -29.60 6.59 -54.98
CA HIS A 817 -30.57 7.62 -54.56
C HIS A 817 -31.92 7.46 -55.27
N ALA A 818 -32.99 7.33 -54.48
CA ALA A 818 -34.33 7.71 -54.91
C ALA A 818 -34.59 9.18 -54.50
N PRO A 819 -35.16 10.03 -55.37
CA PRO A 819 -35.46 11.42 -55.03
C PRO A 819 -36.60 11.52 -54.02
N ALA A 820 -36.52 12.48 -53.10
CA ALA A 820 -37.52 12.69 -52.06
C ALA A 820 -38.89 13.08 -52.66
N PRO A 821 -40.01 12.51 -52.17
CA PRO A 821 -41.34 12.96 -52.54
C PRO A 821 -41.67 14.31 -51.90
N VAL A 822 -42.47 15.10 -52.62
CA VAL A 822 -42.86 16.47 -52.29
C VAL A 822 -43.87 16.49 -51.14
N ALA A 823 -43.78 17.51 -50.28
CA ALA A 823 -44.68 17.72 -49.15
C ALA A 823 -46.14 17.98 -49.54
N THR A 824 -47.07 17.61 -48.66
CA THR A 824 -48.45 18.14 -48.64
C THR A 824 -48.84 18.51 -47.20
N ASP A 825 -49.17 19.79 -47.02
CA ASP A 825 -49.94 20.39 -45.90
C ASP A 825 -51.12 19.51 -45.42
N SER A 826 -51.70 19.64 -44.21
CA SER A 826 -51.49 20.41 -42.96
C SER A 826 -52.67 19.99 -42.01
N PRO A 827 -53.18 20.75 -41.01
CA PRO A 827 -52.58 21.73 -40.08
C PRO A 827 -52.85 21.39 -38.59
N ILE A 828 -52.17 22.05 -37.65
CA ILE A 828 -52.70 22.62 -36.38
C ILE A 828 -51.56 23.36 -35.65
N LYS A 829 -51.77 24.66 -35.39
CA LYS A 829 -51.12 25.53 -34.37
C LYS A 829 -49.58 25.59 -34.30
N THR A 830 -48.99 26.62 -34.93
CA THR A 830 -48.55 27.92 -34.34
C THR A 830 -47.19 27.85 -33.64
N GLY A 831 -46.17 28.43 -34.28
CA GLY A 831 -44.79 28.35 -33.82
C GLY A 831 -44.34 29.46 -32.86
N PHE A 832 -43.36 29.09 -32.05
CA PHE A 832 -42.19 29.88 -31.67
C PHE A 832 -41.00 29.08 -32.28
N GLY A 833 -39.91 29.67 -32.79
CA GLY A 833 -39.33 30.96 -32.48
C GLY A 833 -37.94 30.69 -31.90
N ASP A 834 -36.91 30.68 -32.77
CA ASP A 834 -35.51 30.51 -32.36
C ASP A 834 -35.10 31.63 -31.41
N GLU A 835 -35.00 31.33 -30.11
CA GLU A 835 -34.11 32.02 -29.16
C GLU A 835 -34.05 31.26 -27.83
N VAL A 836 -33.13 31.67 -26.96
CA VAL A 836 -32.91 31.16 -25.59
C VAL A 836 -32.20 29.80 -25.52
N ALA A 837 -30.90 29.82 -25.84
CA ALA A 837 -29.94 29.00 -25.09
C ALA A 837 -29.99 29.45 -23.62
N ARG A 838 -30.76 28.75 -22.77
CA ARG A 838 -30.98 29.15 -21.38
C ARG A 838 -29.83 28.69 -20.49
N GLU A 839 -29.22 29.68 -19.84
CA GLU A 839 -28.14 29.52 -18.87
C GLU A 839 -28.52 28.51 -17.77
N ARG A 840 -27.80 27.40 -17.67
CA ARG A 840 -27.74 26.63 -16.43
C ARG A 840 -26.61 27.18 -15.58
N SER A 841 -26.91 28.27 -14.85
CA SER A 841 -26.02 28.80 -13.81
C SER A 841 -25.76 27.70 -12.78
N SER A 842 -24.54 27.18 -12.72
CA SER A 842 -24.22 26.11 -11.80
C SER A 842 -24.10 26.66 -10.37
N ILE A 843 -24.37 25.84 -9.35
CA ILE A 843 -24.13 26.23 -7.94
C ILE A 843 -22.65 26.60 -7.70
N LEU A 844 -21.74 26.06 -8.51
CA LEU A 844 -20.31 26.36 -8.47
C LEU A 844 -20.00 27.81 -8.87
N ASP A 845 -20.74 28.40 -9.80
CA ASP A 845 -20.58 29.81 -10.21
C ASP A 845 -20.97 30.79 -9.08
N ARG A 846 -21.88 30.39 -8.18
CA ARG A 846 -22.26 31.20 -7.00
C ARG A 846 -21.24 31.11 -5.86
N LEU A 847 -20.52 29.99 -5.77
CA LEU A 847 -19.50 29.74 -4.74
C LEU A 847 -18.17 30.48 -5.03
N ARG A 848 -17.82 30.69 -6.31
CA ARG A 848 -16.65 31.48 -6.73
C ARG A 848 -16.92 32.98 -6.63
N LYS A 849 -16.53 33.63 -5.52
CA LYS A 849 -16.72 35.08 -5.33
C LYS A 849 -15.87 35.92 -6.29
N PRO A 850 -16.45 36.86 -7.07
CA PRO A 850 -15.69 37.89 -7.78
C PRO A 850 -15.33 39.03 -6.80
N GLY A 851 -14.03 39.35 -6.65
CA GLY A 851 -13.60 40.15 -5.48
C GLY A 851 -12.30 40.96 -5.54
N SER A 852 -11.59 41.06 -6.68
CA SER A 852 -10.58 42.12 -6.89
C SER A 852 -10.24 42.30 -8.38
N MET A 853 -10.76 43.38 -8.98
CA MET A 853 -10.41 44.10 -10.23
C MET A 853 -9.26 43.53 -11.10
N THR A 854 -9.34 43.41 -12.45
CA THR A 854 -10.01 44.28 -13.45
C THR A 854 -10.57 43.56 -14.69
N SER A 855 -11.47 44.24 -15.41
CA SER A 855 -12.31 43.80 -16.54
C SER A 855 -11.62 43.50 -17.89
N ILE A 856 -12.12 42.50 -18.63
CA ILE A 856 -12.96 42.62 -19.85
C ILE A 856 -13.19 41.23 -20.46
N SER A 857 -14.44 40.88 -20.76
CA SER A 857 -14.80 39.71 -21.55
C SER A 857 -14.86 40.02 -23.05
N SER A 858 -13.98 39.40 -23.84
CA SER A 858 -14.20 39.18 -25.28
C SER A 858 -13.25 38.09 -25.83
N PHE A 859 -13.72 37.38 -26.86
CA PHE A 859 -13.08 36.28 -27.60
C PHE A 859 -13.14 34.87 -26.98
N LEU A 860 -14.08 34.11 -27.53
CA LEU A 860 -14.13 32.64 -27.55
C LEU A 860 -12.91 32.04 -28.28
N ASP A 861 -12.70 30.74 -28.06
CA ASP A 861 -11.68 29.86 -28.68
C ASP A 861 -10.19 30.13 -28.37
N ARG A 862 -9.73 29.63 -27.21
CA ARG A 862 -8.61 28.65 -27.08
C ARG A 862 -8.13 28.45 -25.63
N ARG A 863 -8.33 27.25 -25.08
CA ARG A 863 -7.26 26.27 -24.78
C ARG A 863 -7.88 25.04 -24.09
N LYS A 864 -7.45 23.85 -24.50
CA LYS A 864 -7.59 22.63 -23.69
C LYS A 864 -6.33 22.53 -22.85
N ASN A 865 -6.46 22.24 -21.56
CA ASN A 865 -5.32 21.92 -20.72
C ASN A 865 -4.65 20.64 -21.27
N SER A 866 -3.34 20.68 -21.55
CA SER A 866 -2.69 19.63 -22.35
C SER A 866 -1.41 19.09 -21.72
N SER A 867 -1.48 17.86 -21.24
CA SER A 867 -0.33 16.95 -21.20
C SER A 867 -0.50 15.85 -22.26
N HIS A 868 -0.28 16.18 -23.53
CA HIS A 868 -0.04 15.21 -24.60
C HIS A 868 1.04 15.74 -25.56
N SER A 869 2.24 15.19 -25.42
CA SER A 869 3.41 15.52 -26.23
C SER A 869 3.25 14.99 -27.66
N GLY A 870 3.31 15.87 -28.65
CA GLY A 870 3.15 15.51 -30.07
C GLY A 870 3.95 16.39 -31.01
N ASN A 871 5.28 16.34 -30.94
CA ASN A 871 6.14 16.98 -31.93
C ASN A 871 6.20 16.14 -33.21
N GLY A 872 5.65 16.67 -34.31
CA GLY A 872 5.78 16.05 -35.63
C GLY A 872 5.66 17.07 -36.74
N ASN A 873 6.74 17.27 -37.51
CA ASN A 873 6.69 17.92 -38.82
C ASN A 873 8.02 17.74 -39.60
N PHE A 874 8.11 16.74 -40.49
CA PHE A 874 7.92 16.94 -41.95
C PHE A 874 8.37 15.73 -42.80
N PHE A 875 7.43 15.17 -43.58
CA PHE A 875 7.61 14.47 -44.88
C PHE A 875 8.42 13.14 -44.88
N LYS A 876 8.04 12.06 -45.60
CA LYS A 876 7.11 11.94 -46.75
C LYS A 876 6.65 10.47 -46.97
N GLY A 877 5.35 10.27 -47.25
CA GLY A 877 4.76 9.13 -48.01
C GLY A 877 4.84 7.71 -47.40
N SER A 878 3.82 7.08 -46.81
CA SER A 878 2.43 6.75 -47.26
C SER A 878 2.27 5.40 -48.00
N SER A 879 1.69 4.39 -47.32
CA SER A 879 0.63 3.52 -47.89
C SER A 879 -0.02 2.57 -46.85
N ASN A 880 -1.10 3.06 -46.24
CA ASN A 880 -2.39 2.37 -46.02
C ASN A 880 -2.55 1.03 -45.24
N VAL A 881 -3.34 1.15 -44.16
CA VAL A 881 -4.57 0.38 -43.82
C VAL A 881 -4.46 -0.89 -42.95
N SER A 882 -4.64 -0.65 -41.65
CA SER A 882 -5.66 -1.23 -40.75
C SER A 882 -5.79 -2.76 -40.54
N LYS A 883 -5.57 -3.19 -39.30
CA LYS A 883 -6.66 -3.68 -38.42
C LYS A 883 -6.26 -3.80 -36.93
N SER A 884 -6.84 -2.90 -36.12
CA SER A 884 -7.39 -3.13 -34.77
C SER A 884 -6.82 -4.24 -33.87
N SER A 885 -6.27 -3.83 -32.72
CA SER A 885 -6.56 -4.44 -31.41
C SER A 885 -6.45 -3.34 -30.36
N LEU A 886 -7.59 -2.91 -29.82
CA LEU A 886 -7.68 -1.88 -28.79
C LEU A 886 -7.56 -2.53 -27.41
N ILE A 887 -6.64 -2.03 -26.59
CA ILE A 887 -6.65 -2.24 -25.14
C ILE A 887 -6.98 -0.87 -24.54
N SER A 888 -8.08 -0.80 -23.80
CA SER A 888 -8.61 0.44 -23.25
C SER A 888 -7.70 1.00 -22.15
N ILE A 889 -7.52 2.33 -22.16
CA ILE A 889 -6.72 3.06 -21.16
C ILE A 889 -7.68 3.93 -20.36
N GLU A 890 -7.87 3.61 -19.08
CA GLU A 890 -8.23 4.62 -18.06
C GLU A 890 -7.94 4.13 -16.63
N SER A 891 -7.98 5.05 -15.65
CA SER A 891 -7.69 4.87 -14.21
C SER A 891 -6.20 4.69 -13.78
N THR A 892 -5.42 5.77 -13.86
CA THR A 892 -4.07 5.88 -13.26
C THR A 892 -3.99 6.95 -12.15
N ARG A 893 -5.06 7.18 -11.39
CA ARG A 893 -5.13 8.21 -10.32
C ARG A 893 -5.67 7.70 -8.96
N SER A 894 -5.11 6.59 -8.47
CA SER A 894 -5.22 6.19 -7.05
C SER A 894 -4.17 5.14 -6.60
N PHE A 895 -3.04 5.02 -7.32
CA PHE A 895 -2.00 4.02 -7.02
C PHE A 895 -0.59 4.62 -7.06
N ASN A 896 -0.06 5.01 -5.89
CA ASN A 896 1.40 5.00 -5.64
C ASN A 896 1.76 3.67 -4.94
N ALA A 897 1.30 2.56 -5.54
CA ALA A 897 1.44 1.21 -5.02
C ALA A 897 1.76 0.18 -6.13
N ASP A 898 2.45 0.60 -7.19
CA ASP A 898 2.96 -0.30 -8.23
C ASP A 898 4.36 -0.84 -7.85
N ARG A 899 4.34 -1.90 -7.04
CA ARG A 899 5.21 -3.06 -7.28
C ARG A 899 4.33 -4.30 -7.16
N ASN A 900 4.47 -5.20 -8.13
CA ASN A 900 3.76 -6.48 -8.22
C ASN A 900 3.50 -7.14 -6.86
N PRO A 901 2.29 -7.65 -6.57
CA PRO A 901 2.00 -8.38 -5.32
C PRO A 901 2.80 -9.70 -5.19
N TRP A 902 3.61 -10.06 -6.19
CA TRP A 902 4.35 -11.31 -6.31
C TRP A 902 5.84 -11.25 -5.96
N ASN A 903 6.41 -10.06 -5.64
CA ASN A 903 7.77 -9.98 -5.07
C ASN A 903 7.84 -10.38 -3.57
N ASP A 904 6.80 -11.05 -3.07
CA ASP A 904 6.72 -11.69 -1.76
C ASP A 904 7.70 -12.90 -1.61
N SER A 905 8.36 -13.28 -2.71
CA SER A 905 9.47 -14.26 -2.72
C SER A 905 10.86 -13.67 -2.44
N GLY A 906 10.97 -12.38 -2.08
CA GLY A 906 12.24 -11.77 -1.65
C GLY A 906 13.30 -11.61 -2.73
N VAL A 907 12.94 -11.78 -4.01
CA VAL A 907 13.81 -11.56 -5.17
C VAL A 907 13.07 -10.71 -6.19
N ASN A 908 13.59 -9.52 -6.48
CA ASN A 908 13.08 -8.69 -7.57
C ASN A 908 13.65 -9.22 -8.89
N LEU A 909 12.78 -9.56 -9.85
CA LEU A 909 13.15 -9.84 -11.23
C LEU A 909 12.86 -8.61 -12.09
N PRO A 910 13.68 -8.30 -13.12
CA PRO A 910 13.34 -7.33 -14.14
C PRO A 910 12.31 -7.94 -15.11
N ASP A 911 11.34 -7.13 -15.54
CA ASP A 911 10.47 -7.45 -16.67
C ASP A 911 11.25 -7.22 -17.98
N ASP A 912 11.35 -8.24 -18.84
CA ASP A 912 11.79 -8.03 -20.24
C ASP A 912 11.39 -9.18 -21.18
N ASP A 913 11.32 -8.87 -22.47
CA ASP A 913 10.68 -9.66 -23.54
C ASP A 913 11.17 -11.12 -23.70
N ASN A 914 10.21 -12.03 -23.94
CA ASN A 914 10.48 -13.44 -24.24
C ASN A 914 10.51 -13.70 -25.76
N PRO A 915 11.67 -13.99 -26.39
CA PRO A 915 11.79 -14.09 -27.84
C PRO A 915 11.37 -15.46 -28.42
N TRP A 916 11.01 -16.45 -27.59
CA TRP A 916 10.84 -17.85 -28.03
C TRP A 916 9.43 -18.41 -27.74
N ALA A 917 8.52 -18.23 -28.69
CA ALA A 917 7.24 -18.96 -28.78
C ALA A 917 7.07 -19.61 -30.18
N PRO A 918 6.68 -20.90 -30.28
CA PRO A 918 6.67 -21.64 -31.55
C PRO A 918 5.41 -21.36 -32.39
N ARG A 919 5.57 -21.22 -33.71
CA ARG A 919 4.46 -21.15 -34.66
C ARG A 919 4.12 -22.53 -35.23
N THR A 920 2.84 -22.89 -35.27
CA THR A 920 2.30 -24.08 -35.95
C THR A 920 1.51 -23.72 -37.22
N PHE A 921 1.33 -24.69 -38.11
CA PHE A 921 1.22 -24.51 -39.57
C PHE A 921 -0.20 -24.53 -40.19
N GLY A 922 -0.31 -23.94 -41.38
CA GLY A 922 -1.24 -24.29 -42.47
C GLY A 922 -1.48 -23.13 -43.46
N THR A 923 -1.49 -23.26 -44.80
CA THR A 923 -1.25 -24.40 -45.71
C THR A 923 -0.99 -23.91 -47.16
N HIS A 924 -0.16 -24.64 -47.92
CA HIS A 924 -0.05 -24.73 -49.40
C HIS A 924 0.06 -23.49 -50.33
N MET A 925 1.17 -23.41 -51.10
CA MET A 925 1.21 -23.72 -52.55
C MET A 925 2.67 -23.85 -53.09
N ASP A 926 2.79 -24.55 -54.23
CA ASP A 926 3.99 -25.06 -54.95
C ASP A 926 5.15 -24.06 -55.20
N ASN A 927 6.45 -24.45 -55.33
CA ASN A 927 6.98 -25.27 -56.44
C ASN A 927 8.46 -25.71 -56.26
N LYS A 928 8.79 -26.93 -56.71
CA LYS A 928 10.06 -27.43 -57.31
C LYS A 928 11.46 -27.00 -56.76
N LEU A 929 12.22 -27.96 -56.21
CA LEU A 929 13.28 -28.71 -56.93
C LEU A 929 13.95 -29.85 -56.10
N SER A 930 14.47 -30.85 -56.83
CA SER A 930 14.99 -32.19 -56.44
C SER A 930 16.56 -32.23 -56.42
N ILE A 931 17.34 -33.20 -55.90
CA ILE A 931 17.29 -34.57 -55.25
C ILE A 931 18.75 -34.87 -54.74
N PRO A 932 19.16 -35.87 -53.89
CA PRO A 932 18.55 -37.16 -53.45
C PRO A 932 18.59 -37.40 -51.89
N GLN A 933 18.70 -38.67 -51.47
CA GLN A 933 19.01 -39.26 -50.14
C GLN A 933 20.14 -40.33 -50.33
N PRO A 934 20.78 -40.95 -49.30
CA PRO A 934 20.23 -42.06 -48.47
C PRO A 934 20.59 -41.94 -46.95
N GLY A 935 19.94 -42.56 -45.95
CA GLY A 935 19.76 -44.01 -45.65
C GLY A 935 20.79 -44.46 -44.57
N ASP A 936 20.58 -45.37 -43.61
CA ASP A 936 19.45 -46.19 -43.16
C ASP A 936 19.82 -46.85 -41.78
N ILE A 937 18.91 -47.65 -41.16
CA ILE A 937 19.15 -48.71 -40.15
C ILE A 937 19.29 -48.34 -38.64
N THR A 938 18.42 -48.97 -37.84
CA THR A 938 18.56 -49.21 -36.38
C THR A 938 18.82 -50.70 -36.07
N PRO A 939 19.48 -51.06 -34.94
CA PRO A 939 19.19 -52.36 -34.32
C PRO A 939 19.09 -52.40 -32.77
N ARG A 940 17.95 -52.95 -32.31
CA ARG A 940 17.67 -53.93 -31.23
C ARG A 940 18.53 -54.08 -29.94
N HIS A 941 17.82 -54.36 -28.83
CA HIS A 941 18.28 -54.75 -27.48
C HIS A 941 19.04 -56.10 -27.38
N SER A 942 19.86 -56.28 -26.32
CA SER A 942 19.63 -57.25 -25.21
C SER A 942 20.65 -57.21 -24.04
N THR A 943 20.12 -57.36 -22.80
CA THR A 943 20.66 -57.93 -21.52
C THR A 943 22.19 -57.92 -21.18
N ARG A 944 22.63 -57.57 -19.95
CA ARG A 944 22.54 -58.42 -18.72
C ARG A 944 23.11 -57.72 -17.46
N ALA A 945 22.76 -58.26 -16.28
CA ALA A 945 23.50 -58.31 -15.00
C ALA A 945 23.34 -57.17 -13.95
N SER A 946 23.14 -57.62 -12.71
CA SER A 946 22.90 -56.86 -11.48
C SER A 946 24.15 -56.70 -10.62
N GLY A 947 24.19 -55.66 -9.79
CA GLY A 947 25.15 -55.48 -8.69
C GLY A 947 24.47 -54.92 -7.45
N ASP A 948 24.55 -55.65 -6.33
CA ASP A 948 24.00 -55.28 -5.03
C ASP A 948 24.98 -54.38 -4.25
N SER A 949 24.46 -53.47 -3.41
CA SER A 949 25.21 -52.89 -2.29
C SER A 949 24.27 -52.28 -1.22
N GLY A 950 23.74 -53.14 -0.35
CA GLY A 950 23.76 -52.96 1.10
C GLY A 950 23.25 -51.63 1.69
N ARG A 951 22.02 -51.64 2.22
CA ARG A 951 21.47 -50.55 3.05
C ARG A 951 20.93 -51.11 4.38
N PRO A 952 21.36 -50.60 5.55
CA PRO A 952 20.79 -51.04 6.83
C PRO A 952 19.34 -50.59 7.00
N SER A 953 18.54 -51.43 7.67
CA SER A 953 17.17 -51.11 8.08
C SER A 953 17.15 -50.47 9.46
N THR A 954 16.33 -49.44 9.67
CA THR A 954 16.11 -48.82 10.99
C THR A 954 14.61 -48.77 11.29
N SER A 955 14.11 -49.80 11.97
CA SER A 955 12.76 -49.88 12.52
C SER A 955 12.77 -49.57 14.02
N HIS A 956 12.09 -48.51 14.45
CA HIS A 956 11.73 -48.32 15.86
C HIS A 956 10.31 -47.78 15.98
N SER A 957 9.41 -48.64 16.47
CA SER A 957 8.02 -48.31 16.77
C SER A 957 7.55 -49.06 18.03
N MET A 958 7.83 -48.49 19.20
CA MET A 958 7.28 -48.85 20.53
C MET A 958 7.31 -47.55 21.35
N ASN A 959 6.24 -47.01 21.95
CA ASN A 959 5.13 -47.64 22.66
C ASN A 959 3.88 -46.75 22.70
N SER A 960 2.72 -47.39 22.90
CA SER A 960 1.47 -46.76 23.37
C SER A 960 1.38 -46.83 24.90
N GLY A 961 0.59 -45.98 25.54
CA GLY A 961 0.30 -46.08 26.98
C GLY A 961 -0.72 -45.08 27.52
N TYR A 962 -1.91 -45.57 27.87
CA TYR A 962 -2.78 -45.02 28.92
C TYR A 962 -2.95 -46.11 30.01
N PRO A 963 -3.33 -45.77 31.27
CA PRO A 963 -2.69 -46.35 32.45
C PRO A 963 -3.65 -47.10 33.40
N ALA A 964 -3.09 -47.87 34.36
CA ALA A 964 -3.70 -48.39 35.60
C ALA A 964 -2.62 -49.17 36.42
N PRO A 965 -2.76 -49.44 37.74
CA PRO A 965 -1.79 -48.89 38.70
C PRO A 965 -1.20 -49.92 39.71
N ILE A 966 -0.61 -49.39 40.80
CA ILE A 966 -0.23 -50.02 42.09
C ILE A 966 1.23 -50.47 42.22
N GLY A 967 1.91 -50.03 43.30
CA GLY A 967 3.07 -50.72 43.89
C GLY A 967 4.25 -49.81 44.26
N PRO A 968 4.67 -49.73 45.54
CA PRO A 968 5.66 -48.74 45.99
C PRO A 968 7.05 -49.32 46.34
N PHE A 969 8.10 -48.48 46.24
CA PHE A 969 9.09 -48.15 47.29
C PHE A 969 10.48 -47.72 46.76
N ARG A 970 11.07 -46.76 47.50
CA ARG A 970 12.49 -46.34 47.56
C ARG A 970 13.04 -45.50 46.41
#